data_AF-A0A1G6EA73-F1
#
_entry.id   AF-A0A1G6EA73-F1
#
_cell.length_a   1.000
_cell.length_b   1.000
_cell.length_c   1.000
_cell.angle_alpha   90.00
_cell.angle_beta   90.00
_cell.angle_gamma   90.00
#
_symmetry.space_group_name_H-M   'P 1'
#
loop_
_entity.id
_entity.type
_entity.pdbx_description
1 polymer ?
#
loop_
_entity_poly.entity_id
_entity_poly.type
_entity_poly.pdbx_seq_one_letter_code
_entity_poly.pdbx_strand_id
1 'polypeptide(L)'
;MCEKLDVRISKKLSITILIIVFLLASVFIVVNAGSKKVVMHGFKYEIEDKNGFDSSRGKKIEKFAYGKNSIGELSVNGAKEASGKHGGFYTYGATEEVTLSFSYDGAFHTDTKEDWNITSSDEKTVNGCDISKQVKQGAIVVQQSKNGKDWVNAQILCDCFKKKPKDLLDFYIIPKEDILEGLYYRVLIAYKMGRKTGTEKQVFFSTDVFEYRNFLEVYDFYVCYGENPVVFTDIQNGTVIKSNSTVEKGFVVNKSGTEYAVSIKKDGGKEKRIDDLTSITEPGDYDITIISDTGAKYYQKIKIAKGIKLSKVNPMLYEGGKKGKYQIEEPVKGKGTFGKESLAVLKIGQDANTNTVTAEKDGFNGYGIVGTSASIYLNVSARDIPDYDDWEIYADNYGKKENEKIGLTEDSEGVYVGPVDKGALAVQKSSDGITWKDEKVITKTTDFYNYYGEKGDTLIYTPDGKDVLNGVYLKIYFAYELYQKSTKTYDKCIEVYKVYLCNSDLDAVTYNNMTVKDDVIKAQIGEEKAYQIEVYKDAQSLRSGSCSVSGFEINTKQNPTVTYTVKHDGNNIAIPSDHKFTASGRYDISLKGALGNTAKVTLYVDRMTAKQAFEKYFSDGFIEGVRIYSEGNYPVFEGGKTKYRISDIEGSFLPVNGTIKNITTNHEVKINGNRDSKEGTLRTPGEYVATFSTAQTDAKGKLPGDYRVFTYHFNVIEEGTAPGPVNNKKALYDYAQTSMSDSYPMYYGLTYPSATKGDITLAFLDKDAALDFEYEYDYPQFQIISNLMREVYKFCNLPAKITDNYSVRPQKARRSASFPFQFLVFVLLFAGSCSIEAIASAIVSLSAYA
;
A
#
# COMPACT_ATOMS: atom_id res chain seq x y z
N MET A 1 73.08 -21.87 -22.46
CA MET A 1 73.32 -21.35 -21.09
C MET A 1 72.01 -21.37 -20.29
N CYS A 2 71.30 -22.51 -20.23
CA CYS A 2 69.88 -22.56 -19.84
C CYS A 2 69.55 -23.83 -19.03
N GLU A 3 70.17 -24.03 -17.86
CA GLU A 3 69.99 -25.29 -17.10
C GLU A 3 70.12 -25.15 -15.56
N LYS A 4 70.00 -23.92 -15.02
CA LYS A 4 70.14 -23.65 -13.57
C LYS A 4 69.02 -22.79 -12.96
N LEU A 5 67.92 -22.55 -13.68
CA LEU A 5 66.82 -21.71 -13.19
C LEU A 5 65.69 -22.51 -12.50
N ASP A 6 65.27 -23.65 -13.07
CA ASP A 6 64.08 -24.38 -12.61
C ASP A 6 64.10 -24.84 -11.16
N VAL A 7 65.18 -25.48 -10.71
CA VAL A 7 65.23 -26.14 -9.38
C VAL A 7 65.01 -25.14 -8.23
N ARG A 8 65.37 -23.86 -8.41
CA ARG A 8 65.13 -22.81 -7.40
C ARG A 8 63.72 -22.22 -7.44
N ILE A 9 63.09 -22.17 -8.61
CA ILE A 9 61.70 -21.71 -8.77
C ILE A 9 60.75 -22.82 -8.26
N SER A 10 60.96 -24.06 -8.70
CA SER A 10 60.27 -25.26 -8.23
C SER A 10 60.21 -25.33 -6.70
N LYS A 11 61.36 -25.33 -6.01
CA LYS A 11 61.38 -25.43 -4.53
C LYS A 11 60.67 -24.26 -3.83
N LYS A 12 60.74 -23.04 -4.36
CA LYS A 12 60.00 -21.91 -3.79
C LYS A 12 58.49 -22.04 -4.02
N LEU A 13 58.07 -22.43 -5.22
CA LEU A 13 56.66 -22.62 -5.55
C LEU A 13 56.03 -23.74 -4.71
N SER A 14 56.72 -24.88 -4.54
CA SER A 14 56.28 -25.97 -3.67
C SER A 14 56.14 -25.55 -2.21
N ILE A 15 57.06 -24.74 -1.67
CA ILE A 15 56.98 -24.21 -0.30
C ILE A 15 55.81 -23.23 -0.17
N THR A 16 55.62 -22.32 -1.12
CA THR A 16 54.47 -21.38 -1.10
C THR A 16 53.14 -22.11 -1.21
N ILE A 17 53.03 -23.13 -2.07
CA ILE A 17 51.83 -23.98 -2.16
C ILE A 17 51.60 -24.74 -0.85
N LEU A 18 52.64 -25.32 -0.24
CA LEU A 18 52.51 -26.02 1.04
C LEU A 18 52.04 -25.07 2.17
N ILE A 19 52.54 -23.83 2.20
CA ILE A 19 52.11 -22.79 3.15
C ILE A 19 50.66 -22.36 2.89
N ILE A 20 50.25 -22.19 1.63
CA ILE A 20 48.86 -21.88 1.26
C ILE A 20 47.92 -23.04 1.66
N VAL A 21 48.33 -24.29 1.43
CA VAL A 21 47.57 -25.47 1.87
C VAL A 21 47.48 -25.56 3.39
N PHE A 22 48.56 -25.23 4.14
CA PHE A 22 48.52 -25.17 5.60
C PHE A 22 47.61 -24.04 6.12
N LEU A 23 47.64 -22.87 5.48
CA LEU A 23 46.76 -21.75 5.81
C LEU A 23 45.28 -22.10 5.53
N LEU A 24 44.98 -22.66 4.36
CA LEU A 24 43.62 -23.11 4.02
C LEU A 24 43.15 -24.23 4.97
N ALA A 25 44.01 -25.20 5.32
CA ALA A 25 43.69 -26.22 6.31
C ALA A 25 43.41 -25.62 7.70
N SER A 26 44.10 -24.56 8.10
CA SER A 26 43.85 -23.86 9.37
C SER A 26 42.51 -23.11 9.42
N VAL A 27 41.96 -22.72 8.26
CA VAL A 27 40.62 -22.10 8.14
C VAL A 27 39.50 -23.14 8.22
N PHE A 28 39.78 -24.42 7.92
CA PHE A 28 38.82 -25.52 7.97
C PHE A 28 38.98 -26.46 9.16
N ILE A 29 39.64 -26.02 10.24
CA ILE A 29 39.44 -26.63 11.56
C ILE A 29 38.06 -26.20 12.08
N VAL A 30 37.01 -26.87 11.58
CA VAL A 30 35.74 -26.95 12.30
C VAL A 30 36.04 -27.68 13.60
N VAL A 31 36.32 -26.91 14.65
CA VAL A 31 36.32 -27.42 16.02
C VAL A 31 34.89 -27.83 16.32
N ASN A 32 34.56 -29.09 16.01
CA ASN A 32 33.31 -29.71 16.42
C ASN A 32 33.33 -29.70 17.95
N ALA A 33 32.62 -28.73 18.53
CA ALA A 33 32.73 -28.41 19.94
C ALA A 33 32.20 -29.60 20.74
N GLY A 34 33.12 -30.40 21.28
CA GLY A 34 32.83 -31.68 21.92
C GLY A 34 31.60 -31.59 22.79
N SER A 35 30.59 -32.41 22.47
CA SER A 35 29.21 -32.22 22.91
C SER A 35 29.17 -31.96 24.41
N LYS A 36 28.62 -30.80 24.79
CA LYS A 36 28.60 -30.39 26.20
C LYS A 36 27.71 -31.35 26.98
N LYS A 37 28.36 -32.30 27.64
CA LYS A 37 27.78 -33.13 28.70
C LYS A 37 27.57 -32.23 29.92
N VAL A 38 26.32 -32.04 30.32
CA VAL A 38 25.95 -31.36 31.56
C VAL A 38 25.44 -32.39 32.56
N VAL A 39 26.04 -32.44 33.74
CA VAL A 39 25.62 -33.35 34.82
C VAL A 39 24.40 -32.79 35.51
N MET A 40 23.35 -33.60 35.65
CA MET A 40 22.05 -33.14 36.14
C MET A 40 21.93 -33.26 37.67
N HIS A 41 21.14 -32.37 38.28
CA HIS A 41 20.88 -32.37 39.72
C HIS A 41 19.48 -32.90 40.06
N GLY A 42 19.42 -34.09 40.65
CA GLY A 42 18.18 -34.74 41.07
C GLY A 42 17.91 -34.69 42.58
N PHE A 43 16.64 -34.82 42.95
CA PHE A 43 16.21 -35.10 44.31
C PHE A 43 16.37 -36.59 44.64
N LYS A 44 16.56 -36.92 45.92
CA LYS A 44 16.96 -38.25 46.36
C LYS A 44 16.09 -38.68 47.52
N TYR A 45 15.58 -39.90 47.45
CA TYR A 45 14.66 -40.46 48.43
C TYR A 45 15.17 -41.83 48.87
N GLU A 46 15.30 -41.99 50.19
CA GLU A 46 15.53 -43.29 50.82
C GLU A 46 14.20 -43.75 51.43
N ILE A 47 13.79 -44.96 51.06
CA ILE A 47 12.46 -45.52 51.31
C ILE A 47 12.63 -46.88 52.00
N GLU A 48 11.82 -47.15 53.03
CA GLU A 48 11.78 -48.47 53.66
C GLU A 48 11.27 -49.53 52.67
N ASP A 49 11.87 -50.71 52.65
CA ASP A 49 11.60 -51.78 51.66
C ASP A 49 10.09 -52.04 51.42
N LYS A 50 9.32 -52.12 52.51
CA LYS A 50 7.86 -52.36 52.52
C LYS A 50 7.01 -51.26 51.85
N ASN A 51 7.59 -50.11 51.53
CA ASN A 51 6.90 -48.95 50.96
C ASN A 51 7.09 -48.82 49.43
N GLY A 52 7.77 -49.76 48.79
CA GLY A 52 8.05 -49.75 47.35
C GLY A 52 8.95 -48.57 46.93
N PHE A 53 8.71 -48.02 45.73
CA PHE A 53 9.45 -46.88 45.18
C PHE A 53 8.61 -45.59 45.15
N ASP A 54 7.89 -45.28 46.23
CA ASP A 54 7.04 -44.09 46.35
C ASP A 54 7.78 -42.94 47.06
N SER A 55 8.01 -41.82 46.37
CA SER A 55 8.72 -40.65 46.96
C SER A 55 7.94 -39.98 48.09
N SER A 56 6.60 -40.12 48.12
CA SER A 56 5.76 -39.57 49.20
C SER A 56 5.90 -40.35 50.51
N ARG A 57 6.41 -41.59 50.44
CA ARG A 57 6.72 -42.47 51.58
C ARG A 57 8.23 -42.52 51.89
N GLY A 58 9.03 -41.74 51.17
CA GLY A 58 10.48 -41.68 51.29
C GLY A 58 10.96 -40.48 52.09
N LYS A 59 12.09 -40.63 52.78
CA LYS A 59 12.80 -39.48 53.35
C LYS A 59 13.64 -38.83 52.26
N LYS A 60 13.36 -37.55 51.95
CA LYS A 60 14.23 -36.74 51.10
C LYS A 60 15.58 -36.50 51.81
N ILE A 61 16.67 -36.69 51.09
CA ILE A 61 18.04 -36.71 51.63
C ILE A 61 19.05 -36.06 50.68
N GLU A 62 20.22 -35.69 51.19
CA GLU A 62 21.34 -35.16 50.39
C GLU A 62 22.31 -36.28 49.94
N LYS A 63 22.45 -37.32 50.77
CA LYS A 63 23.42 -38.40 50.66
C LYS A 63 22.79 -39.70 51.19
N PHE A 64 23.01 -40.82 50.50
CA PHE A 64 22.38 -42.11 50.78
C PHE A 64 23.07 -42.89 51.92
N ALA A 65 22.38 -43.86 52.53
CA ALA A 65 22.93 -44.77 53.54
C ALA A 65 24.18 -45.56 53.10
N TYR A 66 24.43 -45.70 51.80
CA TYR A 66 25.64 -46.31 51.22
C TYR A 66 26.78 -45.31 50.94
N GLY A 67 26.66 -44.06 51.43
CA GLY A 67 27.78 -43.12 51.50
C GLY A 67 28.10 -42.34 50.22
N LYS A 68 27.30 -42.44 49.16
CA LYS A 68 27.41 -41.63 47.93
C LYS A 68 26.22 -40.69 47.74
N ASN A 69 26.32 -39.86 46.70
CA ASN A 69 25.32 -38.86 46.32
C ASN A 69 24.31 -39.37 45.27
N SER A 70 24.61 -40.46 44.58
CA SER A 70 23.82 -41.16 43.56
C SER A 70 24.45 -42.54 43.37
N ILE A 71 23.70 -43.47 42.77
CA ILE A 71 24.26 -44.74 42.28
C ILE A 71 25.16 -44.55 41.06
N GLY A 72 25.01 -43.43 40.34
CA GLY A 72 25.78 -43.12 39.13
C GLY A 72 25.77 -41.63 38.81
N GLU A 73 25.66 -41.29 37.53
CA GLU A 73 25.61 -39.91 37.06
C GLU A 73 24.64 -39.78 35.87
N LEU A 74 23.52 -39.09 36.06
CA LEU A 74 22.65 -38.67 34.95
C LEU A 74 23.20 -37.40 34.32
N SER A 75 23.21 -37.37 32.99
CA SER A 75 23.70 -36.25 32.20
C SER A 75 22.87 -36.04 30.94
N VAL A 76 22.80 -34.78 30.52
CA VAL A 76 22.21 -34.33 29.26
C VAL A 76 23.32 -33.89 28.32
N ASN A 77 23.33 -34.43 27.10
CA ASN A 77 24.35 -34.16 26.09
C ASN A 77 23.76 -33.29 24.96
N GLY A 78 24.54 -32.35 24.44
CA GLY A 78 24.15 -31.45 23.34
C GLY A 78 23.44 -30.16 23.78
N ALA A 79 22.91 -30.14 25.00
CA ALA A 79 22.30 -28.95 25.60
C ALA A 79 23.30 -28.08 26.39
N LYS A 80 22.87 -26.86 26.75
CA LYS A 80 23.56 -25.93 27.66
C LYS A 80 22.60 -25.62 28.82
N GLU A 81 23.04 -25.69 30.07
CA GLU A 81 22.22 -25.20 31.20
C GLU A 81 22.00 -23.69 31.05
N ALA A 82 20.74 -23.26 31.16
CA ALA A 82 20.36 -21.86 31.15
C ALA A 82 20.54 -21.24 32.54
N SER A 83 20.79 -19.94 32.61
CA SER A 83 21.00 -19.20 33.87
C SER A 83 19.74 -18.98 34.71
N GLY A 84 18.71 -19.82 34.56
CA GLY A 84 17.37 -19.62 35.09
C GLY A 84 16.57 -20.92 35.16
N LYS A 85 15.33 -20.81 35.67
CA LYS A 85 14.42 -21.94 35.88
C LYS A 85 13.05 -21.68 35.30
N HIS A 86 12.66 -22.45 34.29
CA HIS A 86 11.31 -22.45 33.73
C HIS A 86 10.37 -23.27 34.63
N GLY A 87 9.25 -22.68 35.07
CA GLY A 87 8.27 -23.34 35.97
C GLY A 87 8.82 -23.78 37.34
N GLY A 88 10.05 -23.43 37.70
CA GLY A 88 10.77 -23.94 38.88
C GLY A 88 11.70 -25.14 38.61
N PHE A 89 11.71 -25.66 37.39
CA PHE A 89 12.54 -26.77 36.91
C PHE A 89 13.90 -26.24 36.40
N TYR A 90 14.95 -27.07 36.37
CA TYR A 90 16.21 -26.69 35.71
C TYR A 90 16.02 -26.64 34.19
N THR A 91 16.50 -25.60 33.54
CA THR A 91 16.28 -25.38 32.10
C THR A 91 17.54 -25.62 31.29
N TYR A 92 17.41 -26.40 30.21
CA TYR A 92 18.49 -26.70 29.29
C TYR A 92 18.11 -26.25 27.86
N GLY A 93 18.94 -25.39 27.27
CA GLY A 93 18.77 -24.88 25.92
C GLY A 93 19.58 -25.68 24.89
N ALA A 94 18.94 -26.12 23.81
CA ALA A 94 19.57 -26.87 22.72
C ALA A 94 19.14 -26.37 21.34
N THR A 95 19.92 -26.67 20.29
CA THR A 95 19.62 -26.25 18.90
C THR A 95 19.29 -27.43 17.97
N GLU A 96 19.65 -28.64 18.39
CA GLU A 96 19.49 -29.92 17.70
C GLU A 96 19.02 -30.96 18.74
N GLU A 97 18.84 -32.23 18.34
CA GLU A 97 18.48 -33.33 19.25
C GLU A 97 19.41 -33.46 20.46
N VAL A 98 18.86 -33.95 21.57
CA VAL A 98 19.52 -34.02 22.88
C VAL A 98 19.44 -35.45 23.41
N THR A 99 20.56 -36.00 23.89
CA THR A 99 20.58 -37.35 24.45
C THR A 99 20.71 -37.34 25.97
N LEU A 100 20.01 -38.26 26.63
CA LEU A 100 20.15 -38.54 28.05
C LEU A 100 21.09 -39.74 28.23
N SER A 101 22.13 -39.56 29.04
CA SER A 101 23.16 -40.56 29.33
C SER A 101 23.23 -40.83 30.83
N PHE A 102 23.21 -42.10 31.26
CA PHE A 102 23.40 -42.49 32.66
C PHE A 102 24.66 -43.33 32.83
N SER A 103 25.66 -42.79 33.54
CA SER A 103 26.92 -43.48 33.81
C SER A 103 26.86 -44.23 35.14
N TYR A 104 26.99 -45.55 35.11
CA TYR A 104 27.18 -46.42 36.29
C TYR A 104 28.43 -47.28 36.09
N ASP A 105 29.26 -47.40 37.12
CA ASP A 105 30.57 -48.07 37.06
C ASP A 105 30.53 -49.56 37.47
N GLY A 106 29.44 -50.02 38.09
CA GLY A 106 29.30 -51.39 38.60
C GLY A 106 29.66 -51.56 40.09
N ALA A 107 30.00 -50.48 40.81
CA ALA A 107 30.60 -50.55 42.16
C ALA A 107 29.77 -51.22 43.27
N PHE A 108 28.49 -51.53 43.03
CA PHE A 108 27.59 -52.17 44.00
C PHE A 108 27.17 -53.60 43.61
N HIS A 109 28.01 -54.27 42.83
CA HIS A 109 27.99 -55.73 42.65
C HIS A 109 29.27 -56.31 43.26
N THR A 110 29.29 -56.47 44.59
CA THR A 110 30.46 -56.93 45.36
C THR A 110 30.24 -58.35 45.90
N ASP A 111 31.34 -59.06 46.18
CA ASP A 111 31.29 -60.40 46.78
C ASP A 111 31.05 -60.36 48.32
N THR A 112 31.13 -59.18 48.94
CA THR A 112 30.98 -58.96 50.38
C THR A 112 29.53 -58.69 50.77
N LYS A 113 28.90 -59.61 51.51
CA LYS A 113 27.50 -59.48 51.94
C LYS A 113 27.25 -58.30 52.88
N GLU A 114 28.26 -57.95 53.67
CA GLU A 114 28.24 -56.90 54.68
C GLU A 114 28.23 -55.48 54.07
N ASP A 115 28.62 -55.35 52.80
CA ASP A 115 28.53 -54.11 52.02
C ASP A 115 27.15 -53.94 51.36
N TRP A 116 26.85 -52.70 50.96
CA TRP A 116 25.62 -52.36 50.22
C TRP A 116 25.68 -52.86 48.78
N ASN A 117 24.88 -53.88 48.47
CA ASN A 117 24.81 -54.51 47.16
C ASN A 117 23.45 -54.29 46.50
N ILE A 118 23.43 -54.18 45.16
CA ILE A 118 22.19 -54.11 44.38
C ILE A 118 21.47 -55.46 44.45
N THR A 119 20.17 -55.41 44.74
CA THR A 119 19.33 -56.60 44.87
C THR A 119 18.09 -56.50 43.99
N SER A 120 17.53 -57.64 43.59
CA SER A 120 16.33 -57.67 42.75
C SER A 120 15.11 -57.16 43.53
N SER A 121 14.44 -56.13 43.02
CA SER A 121 13.09 -55.79 43.44
C SER A 121 12.05 -56.36 42.46
N ASP A 122 10.97 -56.92 43.02
CA ASP A 122 9.85 -57.49 42.26
C ASP A 122 8.70 -56.51 42.06
N GLU A 123 8.86 -55.28 42.55
CA GLU A 123 7.95 -54.15 42.35
C GLU A 123 7.73 -53.82 40.88
N LYS A 124 6.50 -53.38 40.57
CA LYS A 124 6.07 -52.93 39.23
C LYS A 124 5.63 -51.47 39.18
N THR A 125 5.77 -50.73 40.27
CA THR A 125 5.46 -49.29 40.30
C THR A 125 6.67 -48.47 40.74
N VAL A 126 6.87 -47.32 40.12
CA VAL A 126 7.90 -46.33 40.47
C VAL A 126 7.23 -44.98 40.59
N ASN A 127 7.17 -44.41 41.79
CA ASN A 127 6.53 -43.14 42.10
C ASN A 127 5.10 -42.98 41.57
N GLY A 128 4.31 -44.07 41.64
CA GLY A 128 2.93 -44.13 41.11
C GLY A 128 2.80 -44.50 39.63
N CYS A 129 3.88 -44.47 38.85
CA CYS A 129 3.92 -44.97 37.47
C CYS A 129 3.98 -46.51 37.45
N ASP A 130 3.03 -47.17 36.79
CA ASP A 130 3.17 -48.58 36.39
C ASP A 130 4.24 -48.71 35.30
N ILE A 131 5.24 -49.56 35.54
CA ILE A 131 6.33 -49.83 34.60
C ILE A 131 6.15 -51.13 33.79
N SER A 132 5.01 -51.82 33.95
CA SER A 132 4.59 -53.10 33.34
C SER A 132 5.45 -54.34 33.66
N LYS A 133 6.75 -54.15 33.80
CA LYS A 133 7.77 -55.14 34.16
C LYS A 133 8.24 -54.90 35.59
N GLN A 134 8.98 -55.84 36.15
CA GLN A 134 9.55 -55.69 37.50
C GLN A 134 10.83 -54.85 37.44
N VAL A 135 11.12 -54.07 38.48
CA VAL A 135 12.35 -53.25 38.58
C VAL A 135 13.62 -54.10 38.46
N LYS A 136 13.63 -55.30 39.06
CA LYS A 136 14.81 -56.19 39.16
C LYS A 136 16.01 -55.43 39.73
N GLN A 137 17.19 -55.49 39.10
CA GLN A 137 18.38 -54.80 39.63
C GLN A 137 18.35 -53.27 39.44
N GLY A 138 17.34 -52.71 38.76
CA GLY A 138 17.12 -51.27 38.68
C GLY A 138 16.22 -50.87 37.53
N ALA A 139 15.53 -49.74 37.65
CA ALA A 139 14.72 -49.16 36.59
C ALA A 139 15.07 -47.69 36.35
N ILE A 140 14.99 -47.28 35.08
CA ILE A 140 15.01 -45.88 34.64
C ILE A 140 13.70 -45.62 33.90
N VAL A 141 12.94 -44.60 34.33
CA VAL A 141 11.72 -44.16 33.67
C VAL A 141 11.89 -42.72 33.23
N VAL A 142 11.71 -42.46 31.94
CA VAL A 142 11.59 -41.11 31.38
C VAL A 142 10.12 -40.78 31.24
N GLN A 143 9.70 -39.66 31.82
CA GLN A 143 8.36 -39.08 31.65
C GLN A 143 8.48 -37.69 31.04
N GLN A 144 7.49 -37.30 30.25
CA GLN A 144 7.37 -35.99 29.62
C GLN A 144 6.05 -35.31 29.98
N SER A 145 6.01 -33.98 29.92
CA SER A 145 4.81 -33.18 30.20
C SER A 145 4.83 -31.85 29.44
N LYS A 146 3.69 -31.43 28.90
CA LYS A 146 3.51 -30.08 28.32
C LYS A 146 3.31 -28.98 29.38
N ASN A 147 3.14 -29.33 30.67
CA ASN A 147 2.79 -28.36 31.72
C ASN A 147 3.47 -28.59 33.09
N GLY A 148 4.39 -29.55 33.19
CA GLY A 148 5.10 -29.93 34.43
C GLY A 148 4.26 -30.64 35.50
N LYS A 149 2.99 -30.94 35.22
CA LYS A 149 2.02 -31.51 36.17
C LYS A 149 1.45 -32.85 35.72
N ASP A 150 1.04 -32.92 34.46
CA ASP A 150 0.44 -34.11 33.85
C ASP A 150 1.51 -34.86 33.07
N TRP A 151 1.95 -36.00 33.60
CA TRP A 151 3.15 -36.72 33.16
C TRP A 151 2.79 -38.00 32.39
N VAL A 152 3.37 -38.16 31.20
CA VAL A 152 3.20 -39.34 30.34
C VAL A 152 4.54 -40.07 30.22
N ASN A 153 4.52 -41.39 30.28
CA ASN A 153 5.74 -42.21 30.15
C ASN A 153 6.26 -42.18 28.71
N ALA A 154 7.47 -41.66 28.50
CA ALA A 154 8.15 -41.65 27.22
C ALA A 154 9.05 -42.88 27.02
N GLN A 155 9.70 -43.36 28.10
CA GLN A 155 10.53 -44.56 28.05
C GLN A 155 10.60 -45.26 29.41
N ILE A 156 10.65 -46.61 29.41
CA ILE A 156 10.84 -47.44 30.60
C ILE A 156 11.94 -48.47 30.32
N LEU A 157 12.99 -48.47 31.14
CA LEU A 157 14.07 -49.44 31.14
C LEU A 157 14.08 -50.17 32.49
N CYS A 158 14.07 -51.50 32.48
CA CYS A 158 14.13 -52.34 33.68
C CYS A 158 15.33 -53.29 33.65
N ASP A 159 15.70 -53.84 34.81
CA ASP A 159 16.93 -54.63 35.01
C ASP A 159 18.20 -53.88 34.53
N CYS A 160 18.21 -52.54 34.68
CA CYS A 160 19.18 -51.67 34.02
C CYS A 160 20.61 -51.84 34.55
N PHE A 161 20.80 -51.97 35.86
CA PHE A 161 22.13 -52.08 36.49
C PHE A 161 22.76 -53.47 36.41
N LYS A 162 22.09 -54.42 35.75
CA LYS A 162 22.66 -55.71 35.31
C LYS A 162 23.39 -55.62 33.97
N LYS A 163 23.10 -54.58 33.19
CA LYS A 163 23.69 -54.34 31.86
C LYS A 163 25.11 -53.79 31.98
N LYS A 164 25.85 -53.76 30.88
CA LYS A 164 27.20 -53.16 30.88
C LYS A 164 27.07 -51.63 30.89
N PRO A 165 28.05 -50.89 31.45
CA PRO A 165 28.01 -49.41 31.51
C PRO A 165 27.75 -48.71 30.17
N LYS A 166 28.18 -49.32 29.05
CA LYS A 166 27.92 -48.79 27.69
C LYS A 166 26.44 -48.82 27.30
N ASP A 167 25.64 -49.73 27.87
CA ASP A 167 24.24 -49.98 27.49
C ASP A 167 23.26 -48.95 28.11
N LEU A 168 23.79 -47.96 28.84
CA LEU A 168 23.06 -46.84 29.46
C LEU A 168 23.58 -45.46 29.01
N LEU A 169 24.53 -45.43 28.06
CA LEU A 169 24.89 -44.21 27.33
C LEU A 169 23.84 -43.95 26.26
N ASP A 170 23.43 -42.68 26.14
CA ASP A 170 22.46 -42.16 25.18
C ASP A 170 21.17 -43.01 25.13
N PHE A 171 20.69 -43.39 26.31
CA PHE A 171 19.61 -44.34 26.51
C PHE A 171 18.24 -43.80 26.04
N TYR A 172 18.08 -42.48 26.00
CA TYR A 172 16.92 -41.79 25.47
C TYR A 172 17.35 -40.58 24.64
N ILE A 173 16.60 -40.29 23.58
CA ILE A 173 16.79 -39.12 22.70
C ILE A 173 15.56 -38.24 22.84
N ILE A 174 15.77 -36.97 23.16
CA ILE A 174 14.81 -35.89 23.07
C ILE A 174 14.88 -35.35 21.63
N PRO A 175 13.82 -35.50 20.81
CA PRO A 175 13.82 -35.09 19.42
C PRO A 175 13.77 -33.56 19.28
N LYS A 176 14.09 -33.04 18.08
CA LYS A 176 14.20 -31.60 17.85
C LYS A 176 12.86 -30.87 17.96
N GLU A 177 11.77 -31.56 17.65
CA GLU A 177 10.40 -31.10 17.70
C GLU A 177 9.99 -30.76 19.14
N ASP A 178 10.25 -31.66 20.10
CA ASP A 178 10.02 -31.44 21.53
C ASP A 178 10.86 -30.26 22.09
N ILE A 179 12.03 -29.99 21.50
CA ILE A 179 12.91 -28.86 21.87
C ILE A 179 12.38 -27.54 21.33
N LEU A 180 11.69 -27.55 20.18
CA LEU A 180 11.04 -26.38 19.60
C LEU A 180 9.72 -26.05 20.30
N GLU A 181 8.90 -27.05 20.64
CA GLU A 181 7.72 -26.85 21.50
C GLU A 181 8.11 -26.44 22.93
N GLY A 182 9.20 -27.00 23.45
CA GLY A 182 9.72 -26.76 24.80
C GLY A 182 8.98 -27.58 25.86
N LEU A 183 9.48 -28.77 26.17
CA LEU A 183 8.82 -29.73 27.07
C LEU A 183 9.51 -29.92 28.44
N TYR A 184 8.70 -30.29 29.43
CA TYR A 184 9.16 -30.71 30.75
C TYR A 184 9.48 -32.20 30.75
N TYR A 185 10.60 -32.59 31.36
CA TYR A 185 11.03 -33.98 31.50
C TYR A 185 11.31 -34.34 32.96
N ARG A 186 11.06 -35.60 33.27
CA ARG A 186 11.34 -36.23 34.55
C ARG A 186 12.02 -37.57 34.31
N VAL A 187 13.21 -37.76 34.88
CA VAL A 187 13.85 -39.08 34.94
C VAL A 187 13.77 -39.61 36.36
N LEU A 188 13.15 -40.78 36.52
CA LEU A 188 13.08 -41.54 37.76
C LEU A 188 14.08 -42.69 37.67
N ILE A 189 14.97 -42.81 38.66
CA ILE A 189 15.95 -43.91 38.75
C ILE A 189 15.72 -44.65 40.06
N ALA A 190 15.28 -45.91 39.98
CA ALA A 190 14.79 -46.70 41.10
C ALA A 190 15.56 -48.00 41.26
N TYR A 191 16.06 -48.29 42.47
CA TYR A 191 16.87 -49.48 42.75
C TYR A 191 16.79 -49.89 44.22
N LYS A 192 16.79 -51.20 44.47
CA LYS A 192 16.82 -51.77 45.83
C LYS A 192 18.23 -52.23 46.15
N MET A 193 18.71 -51.92 47.36
CA MET A 193 19.96 -52.48 47.86
C MET A 193 19.73 -53.22 49.18
N GLY A 194 20.59 -54.19 49.44
CA GLY A 194 20.66 -54.92 50.70
C GLY A 194 22.09 -54.97 51.22
N ARG A 195 22.22 -55.08 52.54
CA ARG A 195 23.48 -55.45 53.21
C ARG A 195 23.19 -56.33 54.41
N LYS A 196 24.12 -57.20 54.78
CA LYS A 196 24.05 -57.98 56.00
C LYS A 196 24.41 -57.11 57.20
N THR A 197 23.55 -57.09 58.21
CA THR A 197 23.73 -56.34 59.47
C THR A 197 23.96 -57.24 60.69
N GLY A 198 23.78 -58.56 60.53
CA GLY A 198 24.09 -59.53 61.58
C GLY A 198 23.83 -60.97 61.15
N THR A 199 23.83 -61.88 62.11
CA THR A 199 23.43 -63.28 61.92
C THR A 199 22.65 -63.71 63.16
N GLU A 200 21.40 -64.16 62.97
CA GLU A 200 20.54 -64.66 64.04
C GLU A 200 20.74 -66.18 64.21
N LYS A 201 20.75 -66.66 65.47
CA LYS A 201 20.82 -68.09 65.78
C LYS A 201 19.45 -68.64 66.13
N GLN A 202 18.99 -69.61 65.35
CA GLN A 202 17.91 -70.52 65.74
C GLN A 202 18.50 -71.88 66.16
N VAL A 203 17.67 -72.74 66.73
CA VAL A 203 18.10 -73.93 67.52
C VAL A 203 19.00 -74.90 66.73
N PHE A 204 18.88 -74.96 65.40
CA PHE A 204 19.66 -75.87 64.55
C PHE A 204 20.37 -75.20 63.35
N PHE A 205 20.25 -73.88 63.17
CA PHE A 205 20.91 -73.16 62.06
C PHE A 205 21.08 -71.67 62.38
N SER A 206 21.96 -71.00 61.62
CA SER A 206 22.20 -69.55 61.72
C SER A 206 21.80 -68.88 60.41
N THR A 207 21.05 -67.79 60.51
CA THR A 207 20.48 -67.06 59.34
C THR A 207 21.10 -65.68 59.27
N ASP A 208 21.62 -65.30 58.10
CA ASP A 208 22.11 -63.93 57.86
C ASP A 208 20.94 -62.93 57.91
N VAL A 209 21.08 -61.88 58.73
CA VAL A 209 20.09 -60.81 58.86
C VAL A 209 20.50 -59.67 57.93
N PHE A 210 19.57 -59.25 57.07
CA PHE A 210 19.79 -58.20 56.08
C PHE A 210 18.96 -56.95 56.37
N GLU A 211 19.58 -55.79 56.20
CA GLU A 211 18.89 -54.52 56.03
C GLU A 211 18.65 -54.29 54.53
N TYR A 212 17.44 -53.88 54.16
CA TYR A 212 17.07 -53.51 52.79
C TYR A 212 16.56 -52.07 52.73
N ARG A 213 16.91 -51.36 51.65
CA ARG A 213 16.46 -50.00 51.35
C ARG A 213 16.05 -49.91 49.89
N ASN A 214 14.93 -49.26 49.62
CA ASN A 214 14.56 -48.82 48.29
C ASN A 214 15.06 -47.38 48.10
N PHE A 215 15.71 -47.12 46.97
CA PHE A 215 16.22 -45.81 46.61
C PHE A 215 15.55 -45.31 45.35
N LEU A 216 15.23 -44.02 45.33
CA LEU A 216 14.64 -43.33 44.20
C LEU A 216 15.31 -41.97 44.00
N GLU A 217 15.80 -41.74 42.79
CA GLU A 217 16.35 -40.46 42.35
C GLU A 217 15.42 -39.85 41.30
N VAL A 218 15.12 -38.56 41.44
CA VAL A 218 14.10 -37.82 40.66
C VAL A 218 14.74 -36.58 40.06
N TYR A 219 14.93 -36.58 38.75
CA TYR A 219 15.55 -35.51 37.99
C TYR A 219 14.50 -34.78 37.17
N ASP A 220 14.09 -33.60 37.66
CA ASP A 220 13.01 -32.78 37.10
C ASP A 220 13.60 -31.56 36.37
N PHE A 221 13.34 -31.44 35.06
CA PHE A 221 13.92 -30.44 34.18
C PHE A 221 12.99 -30.01 33.03
N TYR A 222 13.41 -29.00 32.28
CA TYR A 222 12.74 -28.44 31.11
C TYR A 222 13.76 -28.28 29.99
N VAL A 223 13.42 -28.68 28.76
CA VAL A 223 14.29 -28.56 27.58
C VAL A 223 13.59 -27.71 26.53
N CYS A 224 14.31 -26.76 25.94
CA CYS A 224 13.76 -25.80 24.99
C CYS A 224 14.83 -25.31 24.00
N TYR A 225 14.43 -24.56 22.98
CA TYR A 225 15.36 -24.03 22.00
C TYR A 225 16.34 -23.03 22.64
N GLY A 226 17.63 -23.18 22.32
CA GLY A 226 18.73 -22.52 23.02
C GLY A 226 19.25 -21.21 22.43
N GLU A 227 18.74 -20.79 21.27
CA GLU A 227 19.16 -19.57 20.55
C GLU A 227 17.93 -18.71 20.20
N ASN A 228 18.00 -17.77 19.24
CA ASN A 228 16.82 -17.04 18.77
C ASN A 228 16.33 -17.59 17.41
N PRO A 229 15.23 -18.35 17.34
CA PRO A 229 14.67 -18.86 16.10
C PRO A 229 13.58 -17.93 15.52
N VAL A 230 13.33 -16.77 16.14
CA VAL A 230 12.37 -15.79 15.63
C VAL A 230 12.98 -15.06 14.44
N VAL A 231 12.36 -15.25 13.28
CA VAL A 231 12.73 -14.67 11.98
C VAL A 231 11.70 -13.62 11.59
N PHE A 232 12.17 -12.50 11.04
CA PHE A 232 11.31 -11.49 10.41
C PHE A 232 11.53 -11.53 8.90
N THR A 233 10.47 -11.61 8.10
CA THR A 233 10.55 -11.67 6.63
C THR A 233 9.83 -10.49 5.99
N ASP A 234 10.40 -9.92 4.92
CA ASP A 234 9.76 -8.85 4.14
C ASP A 234 8.57 -9.42 3.37
N ILE A 235 7.39 -8.85 3.62
CA ILE A 235 6.12 -9.35 3.07
C ILE A 235 6.10 -9.32 1.53
N GLN A 236 6.93 -8.49 0.88
CA GLN A 236 6.97 -8.37 -0.59
C GLN A 236 7.80 -9.45 -1.30
N ASN A 237 8.74 -10.10 -0.61
CA ASN A 237 9.75 -10.96 -1.27
C ASN A 237 10.21 -12.15 -0.42
N GLY A 238 9.73 -12.28 0.82
CA GLY A 238 10.06 -13.39 1.74
C GLY A 238 11.49 -13.38 2.29
N THR A 239 12.31 -12.36 2.00
CA THR A 239 13.70 -12.31 2.47
C THR A 239 13.81 -11.96 3.95
N VAL A 240 14.83 -12.49 4.62
CA VAL A 240 15.05 -12.31 6.06
C VAL A 240 15.57 -10.91 6.38
N ILE A 241 14.85 -10.20 7.25
CA ILE A 241 15.12 -8.83 7.66
C ILE A 241 16.10 -8.81 8.85
N LYS A 242 17.19 -8.05 8.70
CA LYS A 242 18.17 -7.79 9.77
C LYS A 242 17.74 -6.62 10.64
N SER A 243 18.27 -6.54 11.86
CA SER A 243 17.98 -5.41 12.75
C SER A 243 18.52 -4.09 12.19
N ASN A 244 17.73 -3.02 12.35
CA ASN A 244 17.89 -1.69 11.77
C ASN A 244 17.64 -1.59 10.25
N SER A 245 17.08 -2.63 9.61
CA SER A 245 16.62 -2.54 8.21
C SER A 245 15.33 -1.72 8.07
N THR A 246 15.14 -1.15 6.88
CA THR A 246 13.87 -0.56 6.43
C THR A 246 13.25 -1.46 5.37
N VAL A 247 11.94 -1.72 5.47
CA VAL A 247 11.12 -2.38 4.44
C VAL A 247 10.05 -1.42 3.94
N GLU A 248 9.59 -1.64 2.70
CA GLU A 248 8.66 -0.73 2.04
C GLU A 248 7.21 -0.92 2.50
N LYS A 249 6.71 -2.17 2.51
CA LYS A 249 5.29 -2.48 2.76
C LYS A 249 4.99 -3.14 4.12
N GLY A 250 5.92 -3.90 4.68
CA GLY A 250 5.73 -4.55 5.97
C GLY A 250 6.55 -5.83 6.13
N PHE A 251 6.34 -6.52 7.26
CA PHE A 251 7.05 -7.76 7.57
C PHE A 251 6.15 -8.77 8.28
N VAL A 252 6.47 -10.06 8.16
CA VAL A 252 5.86 -11.13 8.96
C VAL A 252 6.77 -11.47 10.13
N VAL A 253 6.19 -11.72 11.31
CA VAL A 253 6.87 -12.33 12.46
C VAL A 253 6.70 -13.85 12.36
N ASN A 254 7.80 -14.61 12.33
CA ASN A 254 7.79 -16.07 12.38
C ASN A 254 8.60 -16.58 13.58
N LYS A 255 7.99 -17.34 14.48
CA LYS A 255 8.61 -17.90 15.70
C LYS A 255 9.19 -19.30 15.50
N SER A 256 9.07 -19.85 14.29
CA SER A 256 9.63 -21.14 13.88
C SER A 256 9.22 -22.31 14.79
N GLY A 257 7.98 -22.29 15.31
CA GLY A 257 7.43 -23.33 16.19
C GLY A 257 7.54 -23.03 17.69
N THR A 258 8.27 -21.99 18.11
CA THR A 258 8.51 -21.72 19.54
C THR A 258 7.45 -20.85 20.21
N GLU A 259 7.23 -21.10 21.51
CA GLU A 259 6.34 -20.32 22.39
C GLU A 259 6.87 -18.92 22.77
N TYR A 260 7.99 -18.49 22.15
CA TYR A 260 8.70 -17.25 22.47
C TYR A 260 7.75 -16.04 22.50
N ALA A 261 7.84 -15.26 23.58
CA ALA A 261 7.04 -14.07 23.77
C ALA A 261 7.64 -12.92 22.94
N VAL A 262 7.01 -12.63 21.80
CA VAL A 262 7.35 -11.49 20.94
C VAL A 262 6.43 -10.32 21.27
N SER A 263 7.00 -9.12 21.42
CA SER A 263 6.25 -7.88 21.56
C SER A 263 6.85 -6.78 20.67
N ILE A 264 5.99 -5.87 20.21
CA ILE A 264 6.36 -4.73 19.38
C ILE A 264 5.89 -3.43 20.00
N LYS A 265 6.64 -2.36 19.75
CA LYS A 265 6.34 -0.99 20.18
C LYS A 265 6.56 -0.06 18.99
N LYS A 266 5.45 0.37 18.38
CA LYS A 266 5.43 1.26 17.22
C LYS A 266 5.62 2.73 17.65
N ASP A 267 6.50 3.46 16.97
CA ASP A 267 6.73 4.91 17.10
C ASP A 267 6.91 5.37 18.57
N GLY A 268 7.52 4.53 19.41
CA GLY A 268 7.70 4.78 20.84
C GLY A 268 6.43 4.71 21.70
N GLY A 269 5.29 4.29 21.15
CA GLY A 269 3.97 4.19 21.78
C GLY A 269 3.81 3.02 22.78
N LYS A 270 2.64 2.37 22.78
CA LYS A 270 2.38 1.22 23.67
C LYS A 270 2.97 -0.08 23.10
N GLU A 271 3.46 -0.93 24.00
CA GLU A 271 3.88 -2.29 23.70
C GLU A 271 2.66 -3.20 23.46
N LYS A 272 2.75 -4.08 22.46
CA LYS A 272 1.72 -5.06 22.09
C LYS A 272 2.37 -6.43 21.90
N ARG A 273 1.86 -7.49 22.55
CA ARG A 273 2.25 -8.89 22.27
C ARG A 273 1.81 -9.28 20.85
N ILE A 274 2.66 -10.04 20.17
CA ILE A 274 2.44 -10.53 18.81
C ILE A 274 2.55 -12.07 18.80
N ASP A 275 1.61 -12.67 18.10
CA ASP A 275 1.47 -14.12 17.94
C ASP A 275 2.25 -14.58 16.70
N ASP A 276 2.35 -15.89 16.46
CA ASP A 276 3.12 -16.38 15.30
C ASP A 276 2.44 -16.00 13.97
N LEU A 277 3.22 -16.01 12.88
CA LEU A 277 2.82 -15.74 11.49
C LEU A 277 2.08 -14.40 11.28
N THR A 278 2.23 -13.46 12.21
CA THR A 278 1.51 -12.18 12.21
C THR A 278 2.23 -11.13 11.36
N SER A 279 1.49 -10.56 10.41
CA SER A 279 1.96 -9.47 9.55
C SER A 279 1.85 -8.10 10.22
N ILE A 280 2.94 -7.34 10.21
CA ILE A 280 3.03 -5.95 10.65
C ILE A 280 3.23 -5.07 9.41
N THR A 281 2.24 -4.21 9.10
CA THR A 281 2.16 -3.54 7.79
C THR A 281 1.82 -2.05 7.83
N GLU A 282 1.64 -1.44 9.01
CA GLU A 282 1.48 0.02 9.09
C GLU A 282 2.83 0.75 8.94
N PRO A 283 2.88 1.96 8.37
CA PRO A 283 4.11 2.77 8.36
C PRO A 283 4.51 3.16 9.79
N GLY A 284 5.81 3.14 10.10
CA GLY A 284 6.35 3.52 11.42
C GLY A 284 7.73 2.90 11.71
N ASP A 285 8.33 3.31 12.82
CA ASP A 285 9.54 2.70 13.40
C ASP A 285 9.13 1.73 14.52
N TYR A 286 9.62 0.48 14.47
CA TYR A 286 9.24 -0.58 15.40
C TYR A 286 10.43 -1.02 16.25
N ASP A 287 10.31 -0.83 17.56
CA ASP A 287 11.11 -1.55 18.55
C ASP A 287 10.47 -2.92 18.81
N ILE A 288 11.24 -4.00 18.70
CA ILE A 288 10.78 -5.38 18.86
C ILE A 288 11.58 -6.02 20.00
N THR A 289 10.88 -6.64 20.94
CA THR A 289 11.47 -7.46 22.00
C THR A 289 11.02 -8.91 21.83
N ILE A 290 11.97 -9.83 21.95
CA ILE A 290 11.72 -11.28 21.97
C ILE A 290 12.23 -11.79 23.32
N ILE A 291 11.42 -12.59 24.01
CA ILE A 291 11.80 -13.26 25.25
C ILE A 291 11.64 -14.76 25.07
N SER A 292 12.73 -15.51 25.24
CA SER A 292 12.75 -16.97 25.19
C SER A 292 12.25 -17.60 26.49
N ASP A 293 11.96 -18.89 26.46
CA ASP A 293 11.52 -19.68 27.63
C ASP A 293 12.61 -19.80 28.72
N THR A 294 13.87 -19.55 28.34
CA THR A 294 15.03 -19.39 29.23
C THR A 294 15.09 -18.01 29.92
N GLY A 295 14.22 -17.07 29.53
CA GLY A 295 14.20 -15.68 30.00
C GLY A 295 15.23 -14.76 29.32
N ALA A 296 16.01 -15.26 28.35
CA ALA A 296 16.92 -14.43 27.56
C ALA A 296 16.13 -13.46 26.66
N LYS A 297 16.68 -12.26 26.46
CA LYS A 297 16.01 -11.19 25.71
C LYS A 297 16.81 -10.80 24.48
N TYR A 298 16.12 -10.75 23.34
CA TYR A 298 16.67 -10.28 22.08
C TYR A 298 15.90 -9.02 21.62
N TYR A 299 16.62 -8.10 20.97
CA TYR A 299 16.08 -6.80 20.58
C TYR A 299 16.34 -6.55 19.09
N GLN A 300 15.28 -6.20 18.36
CA GLN A 300 15.35 -5.89 16.93
C GLN A 300 14.64 -4.56 16.65
N LYS A 301 15.17 -3.78 15.70
CA LYS A 301 14.52 -2.58 15.16
C LYS A 301 14.18 -2.82 13.69
N ILE A 302 12.99 -2.45 13.25
CA ILE A 302 12.58 -2.49 11.83
C ILE A 302 11.78 -1.22 11.51
N LYS A 303 12.03 -0.59 10.37
CA LYS A 303 11.23 0.53 9.86
C LYS A 303 10.32 0.07 8.72
N ILE A 304 9.06 0.50 8.71
CA ILE A 304 8.14 0.34 7.58
C ILE A 304 7.93 1.71 6.93
N ALA A 305 8.32 1.86 5.66
CA ALA A 305 8.40 3.16 5.00
C ALA A 305 7.05 3.67 4.42
N LYS A 306 6.32 2.82 3.68
CA LYS A 306 5.05 3.16 3.03
C LYS A 306 3.86 2.36 3.54
N GLY A 307 4.12 1.17 4.08
CA GLY A 307 3.10 0.27 4.62
C GLY A 307 2.17 -0.34 3.55
N ILE A 308 1.35 -1.30 3.98
CA ILE A 308 0.28 -1.88 3.18
C ILE A 308 -0.95 -2.18 4.04
N LYS A 309 -2.12 -1.82 3.52
CA LYS A 309 -3.43 -2.12 4.11
C LYS A 309 -3.96 -3.41 3.50
N LEU A 310 -4.05 -4.45 4.32
CA LEU A 310 -4.52 -5.78 3.91
C LEU A 310 -6.02 -5.91 4.18
N SER A 311 -6.78 -6.43 3.21
CA SER A 311 -8.22 -6.71 3.30
C SER A 311 -8.47 -8.20 3.05
N LYS A 312 -9.06 -8.92 4.01
CA LYS A 312 -9.38 -10.35 3.86
C LYS A 312 -10.36 -10.58 2.71
N VAL A 313 -10.18 -11.68 1.99
CA VAL A 313 -11.17 -12.29 1.09
C VAL A 313 -11.66 -13.58 1.71
N ASN A 314 -12.96 -13.87 1.62
CA ASN A 314 -13.52 -15.16 2.02
C ASN A 314 -13.60 -16.08 0.78
N PRO A 315 -13.22 -17.38 0.89
CA PRO A 315 -13.41 -18.34 -0.19
C PRO A 315 -14.86 -18.85 -0.26
N MET A 316 -15.16 -19.55 -1.35
CA MET A 316 -16.14 -20.63 -1.36
C MET A 316 -15.35 -21.93 -1.13
N LEU A 317 -15.75 -22.74 -0.13
CA LEU A 317 -15.13 -24.03 0.19
C LEU A 317 -15.89 -25.17 -0.51
N TYR A 318 -15.15 -26.14 -1.05
CA TYR A 318 -15.68 -27.35 -1.69
C TYR A 318 -14.89 -28.57 -1.20
N GLU A 319 -15.57 -29.72 -1.06
CA GLU A 319 -14.99 -30.97 -0.57
C GLU A 319 -15.35 -32.11 -1.55
N GLY A 320 -14.38 -32.60 -2.32
CA GLY A 320 -14.57 -33.57 -3.42
C GLY A 320 -14.68 -35.04 -2.99
N GLY A 321 -14.75 -35.29 -1.68
CA GLY A 321 -14.94 -36.62 -1.09
C GLY A 321 -13.78 -37.59 -1.26
N LYS A 322 -13.88 -38.72 -0.55
CA LYS A 322 -12.75 -39.61 -0.19
C LYS A 322 -12.04 -40.36 -1.34
N LYS A 323 -12.48 -40.18 -2.60
CA LYS A 323 -11.89 -40.77 -3.82
C LYS A 323 -12.05 -39.88 -5.08
N GLY A 324 -12.40 -38.60 -4.91
CA GLY A 324 -12.73 -37.70 -6.03
C GLY A 324 -11.53 -37.22 -6.85
N LYS A 325 -11.85 -36.55 -7.97
CA LYS A 325 -10.98 -35.51 -8.56
C LYS A 325 -11.17 -34.20 -7.78
N TYR A 326 -10.37 -33.19 -8.08
CA TYR A 326 -10.59 -31.83 -7.61
C TYR A 326 -11.72 -31.11 -8.39
N GLN A 327 -12.96 -31.58 -8.16
CA GLN A 327 -14.20 -31.02 -8.71
C GLN A 327 -14.85 -29.99 -7.77
N ILE A 328 -15.59 -29.06 -8.37
CA ILE A 328 -16.47 -28.09 -7.71
C ILE A 328 -17.90 -28.60 -7.88
N GLU A 329 -18.49 -29.02 -6.76
CA GLU A 329 -19.92 -29.35 -6.64
C GLU A 329 -20.63 -28.20 -5.89
N GLU A 330 -21.59 -28.51 -5.01
CA GLU A 330 -22.18 -27.50 -4.11
C GLU A 330 -21.12 -26.98 -3.10
N PRO A 331 -21.10 -25.67 -2.80
CA PRO A 331 -20.21 -25.11 -1.78
C PRO A 331 -20.65 -25.52 -0.37
N VAL A 332 -19.68 -25.83 0.49
CA VAL A 332 -19.92 -26.23 1.88
C VAL A 332 -20.46 -25.04 2.69
N LYS A 333 -21.59 -25.26 3.37
CA LYS A 333 -22.35 -24.21 4.07
C LYS A 333 -21.95 -24.16 5.54
N GLY A 334 -20.84 -23.49 5.84
CA GLY A 334 -20.33 -23.26 7.21
C GLY A 334 -18.93 -23.84 7.41
N LYS A 335 -18.73 -24.58 8.52
CA LYS A 335 -17.52 -25.36 8.76
C LYS A 335 -17.46 -26.57 7.81
N GLY A 336 -16.29 -26.81 7.22
CA GLY A 336 -15.97 -28.04 6.48
C GLY A 336 -15.80 -29.27 7.37
N THR A 337 -15.50 -30.42 6.75
CA THR A 337 -15.28 -31.72 7.42
C THR A 337 -14.16 -31.66 8.47
N PHE A 338 -13.17 -30.78 8.29
CA PHE A 338 -12.07 -30.52 9.23
C PHE A 338 -12.36 -29.39 10.25
N GLY A 339 -13.62 -28.96 10.37
CA GLY A 339 -14.06 -28.06 11.45
C GLY A 339 -13.79 -26.56 11.24
N LYS A 340 -13.33 -26.11 10.07
CA LYS A 340 -13.11 -24.67 9.78
C LYS A 340 -13.83 -24.22 8.51
N GLU A 341 -14.04 -22.91 8.39
CA GLU A 341 -14.56 -22.27 7.16
C GLU A 341 -13.51 -22.26 6.03
N SER A 342 -12.22 -22.36 6.38
CA SER A 342 -11.07 -22.28 5.47
C SER A 342 -9.78 -22.69 6.20
N LEU A 343 -8.83 -23.26 5.46
CA LEU A 343 -7.45 -23.55 5.86
C LEU A 343 -6.51 -22.38 5.53
N ALA A 344 -6.76 -21.65 4.44
CA ALA A 344 -5.95 -20.50 4.05
C ALA A 344 -6.61 -19.16 4.40
N VAL A 345 -5.85 -18.06 4.24
CA VAL A 345 -6.40 -16.69 4.33
C VAL A 345 -5.83 -15.86 3.18
N LEU A 346 -6.65 -15.63 2.16
CA LEU A 346 -6.34 -14.69 1.09
C LEU A 346 -6.57 -13.24 1.54
N LYS A 347 -5.64 -12.34 1.19
CA LYS A 347 -5.71 -10.90 1.49
C LYS A 347 -5.32 -10.07 0.27
N ILE A 348 -6.09 -9.02 -0.01
CA ILE A 348 -5.76 -7.98 -1.01
C ILE A 348 -5.09 -6.81 -0.29
N GLY A 349 -3.88 -6.46 -0.72
CA GLY A 349 -3.10 -5.34 -0.22
C GLY A 349 -3.06 -4.15 -1.19
N GLN A 350 -3.20 -2.94 -0.63
CA GLN A 350 -2.93 -1.66 -1.29
C GLN A 350 -2.28 -0.67 -0.30
N ASP A 351 -1.79 0.48 -0.76
CA ASP A 351 -0.99 1.40 0.06
C ASP A 351 -1.73 1.88 1.34
N ALA A 352 -1.01 1.94 2.46
CA ALA A 352 -1.60 2.05 3.79
C ALA A 352 -2.53 3.26 3.99
N ASN A 353 -2.23 4.38 3.32
CA ASN A 353 -2.94 5.66 3.46
C ASN A 353 -4.19 5.79 2.56
N THR A 354 -4.68 4.69 1.99
CA THR A 354 -5.77 4.70 0.99
C THR A 354 -7.10 4.18 1.54
N ASN A 355 -8.20 4.77 1.04
CA ASN A 355 -9.55 4.27 1.31
C ASN A 355 -9.88 3.14 0.34
N THR A 356 -10.30 2.01 0.89
CA THR A 356 -10.65 0.80 0.12
C THR A 356 -12.15 0.80 -0.06
N VAL A 357 -12.62 0.88 -1.29
CA VAL A 357 -14.04 0.65 -1.61
C VAL A 357 -14.25 -0.85 -1.72
N THR A 358 -15.26 -1.41 -1.06
CA THR A 358 -15.62 -2.83 -1.21
C THR A 358 -17.09 -2.97 -1.56
N ALA A 359 -17.40 -3.68 -2.64
CA ALA A 359 -18.75 -4.01 -3.06
C ALA A 359 -18.72 -5.30 -3.89
N GLU A 360 -19.84 -6.02 -3.98
CA GLU A 360 -19.93 -7.15 -4.91
C GLU A 360 -20.01 -6.64 -6.37
N LYS A 361 -19.31 -7.31 -7.29
CA LYS A 361 -19.43 -7.10 -8.73
C LYS A 361 -19.62 -8.45 -9.42
N ASP A 362 -20.80 -8.68 -9.98
CA ASP A 362 -21.17 -9.85 -10.79
C ASP A 362 -20.87 -11.21 -10.10
N GLY A 363 -21.08 -11.31 -8.78
CA GLY A 363 -20.74 -12.51 -8.00
C GLY A 363 -19.27 -12.63 -7.56
N PHE A 364 -18.47 -11.56 -7.70
CA PHE A 364 -17.08 -11.46 -7.23
C PHE A 364 -16.96 -10.42 -6.10
N ASN A 365 -16.09 -10.69 -5.13
CA ASN A 365 -15.73 -9.70 -4.10
C ASN A 365 -14.91 -8.57 -4.74
N GLY A 366 -15.50 -7.40 -4.91
CA GLY A 366 -14.87 -6.25 -5.55
C GLY A 366 -14.08 -5.40 -4.57
N TYR A 367 -12.81 -5.11 -4.89
CA TYR A 367 -11.92 -4.25 -4.12
C TYR A 367 -11.43 -3.09 -4.98
N GLY A 368 -11.78 -1.88 -4.55
CA GLY A 368 -11.33 -0.63 -5.11
C GLY A 368 -9.94 -0.31 -4.61
N ILE A 369 -9.03 -0.13 -5.56
CA ILE A 369 -7.63 0.23 -5.36
C ILE A 369 -7.48 1.72 -5.68
N VAL A 370 -6.80 2.50 -4.84
CA VAL A 370 -6.40 3.87 -5.22
C VAL A 370 -5.06 3.79 -5.97
N GLY A 371 -5.05 4.25 -7.22
CA GLY A 371 -3.88 4.14 -8.10
C GLY A 371 -3.81 2.78 -8.82
N THR A 372 -2.59 2.29 -9.08
CA THR A 372 -2.35 1.20 -10.04
C THR A 372 -1.64 -0.02 -9.46
N SER A 373 -1.47 -0.13 -8.14
CA SER A 373 -0.75 -1.24 -7.52
C SER A 373 -1.61 -1.96 -6.48
N ALA A 374 -1.94 -3.21 -6.77
CA ALA A 374 -2.49 -4.16 -5.82
C ALA A 374 -1.50 -5.31 -5.59
N SER A 375 -1.60 -5.99 -4.47
CA SER A 375 -0.80 -7.19 -4.18
C SER A 375 -1.67 -8.22 -3.48
N ILE A 376 -1.52 -9.49 -3.84
CA ILE A 376 -2.37 -10.59 -3.38
C ILE A 376 -1.54 -11.52 -2.55
N TYR A 377 -1.93 -11.67 -1.29
CA TYR A 377 -1.24 -12.49 -0.30
C TYR A 377 -2.08 -13.71 0.05
N LEU A 378 -1.43 -14.85 0.21
CA LEU A 378 -2.03 -16.07 0.75
C LEU A 378 -1.22 -16.50 1.96
N ASN A 379 -1.93 -16.80 3.05
CA ASN A 379 -1.38 -17.36 4.27
C ASN A 379 -1.95 -18.76 4.45
N VAL A 380 -1.10 -19.74 4.74
CA VAL A 380 -1.51 -21.13 5.02
C VAL A 380 -0.78 -21.58 6.28
N SER A 381 -1.56 -21.93 7.30
CA SER A 381 -1.11 -22.33 8.62
C SER A 381 -1.79 -23.66 8.96
N ALA A 382 -1.01 -24.73 9.13
CA ALA A 382 -1.53 -26.02 9.60
C ALA A 382 -1.59 -26.07 11.13
N ARG A 383 -0.84 -25.21 11.83
CA ARG A 383 -1.03 -24.96 13.27
C ARG A 383 -2.42 -24.39 13.57
N ASP A 384 -3.00 -23.69 12.60
CA ASP A 384 -4.41 -23.31 12.57
C ASP A 384 -5.35 -24.47 12.17
N ILE A 385 -5.09 -25.73 12.54
CA ILE A 385 -6.06 -26.84 12.48
C ILE A 385 -6.38 -27.28 13.93
N PRO A 386 -7.19 -26.52 14.70
CA PRO A 386 -7.14 -26.56 16.16
C PRO A 386 -8.19 -27.47 16.81
N ASP A 387 -9.19 -27.92 16.03
CA ASP A 387 -10.30 -28.73 16.56
C ASP A 387 -9.94 -30.23 16.63
N TYR A 388 -8.84 -30.67 16.00
CA TYR A 388 -8.42 -32.07 15.91
C TYR A 388 -6.91 -32.25 15.64
N ASP A 389 -6.12 -32.75 16.61
CA ASP A 389 -4.70 -33.18 16.45
C ASP A 389 -4.49 -34.33 15.42
N ASP A 390 -5.59 -34.86 14.90
CA ASP A 390 -5.70 -36.08 14.10
C ASP A 390 -5.56 -35.84 12.58
N TRP A 391 -5.64 -34.59 12.12
CA TRP A 391 -5.56 -34.23 10.70
C TRP A 391 -4.20 -33.61 10.33
N GLU A 392 -3.75 -33.84 9.10
CA GLU A 392 -2.59 -33.14 8.52
C GLU A 392 -2.75 -32.89 7.01
N ILE A 393 -2.05 -31.87 6.49
CA ILE A 393 -1.97 -31.62 5.05
C ILE A 393 -1.11 -32.71 4.42
N TYR A 394 -1.74 -33.54 3.59
CA TYR A 394 -1.12 -34.66 2.90
C TYR A 394 -0.75 -34.26 1.45
N ALA A 395 0.11 -35.05 0.82
CA ALA A 395 0.41 -34.91 -0.60
C ALA A 395 -0.34 -36.01 -1.37
N ASP A 396 -1.13 -35.66 -2.39
CA ASP A 396 -1.99 -36.60 -3.13
C ASP A 396 -1.15 -37.54 -4.01
N ASN A 397 -0.58 -38.55 -3.36
CA ASN A 397 0.29 -39.53 -3.97
C ASN A 397 -0.47 -40.50 -4.92
N TYR A 398 -1.80 -40.50 -4.88
CA TYR A 398 -2.67 -41.21 -5.82
C TYR A 398 -3.01 -40.35 -7.05
N GLY A 399 -3.02 -39.03 -6.90
CA GLY A 399 -3.21 -38.00 -7.94
C GLY A 399 -1.97 -37.70 -8.76
N LYS A 400 -0.96 -38.59 -8.80
CA LYS A 400 0.28 -38.48 -9.61
C LYS A 400 0.07 -38.64 -11.12
N LYS A 401 -1.02 -38.07 -11.65
CA LYS A 401 -1.20 -37.80 -13.06
C LYS A 401 -0.61 -36.43 -13.33
N GLU A 402 0.25 -36.32 -14.33
CA GLU A 402 0.79 -35.04 -14.77
C GLU A 402 -0.31 -34.05 -15.19
N ASN A 403 -1.52 -34.56 -15.49
CA ASN A 403 -2.64 -33.82 -16.05
C ASN A 403 -3.84 -33.61 -15.08
N GLU A 404 -3.63 -33.62 -13.76
CA GLU A 404 -4.74 -33.33 -12.84
C GLU A 404 -5.15 -31.84 -12.94
N LYS A 405 -6.47 -31.61 -12.98
CA LYS A 405 -7.09 -30.29 -13.10
C LYS A 405 -7.94 -30.00 -11.85
N ILE A 406 -7.81 -28.79 -11.30
CA ILE A 406 -8.57 -28.33 -10.13
C ILE A 406 -9.69 -27.38 -10.54
N GLY A 407 -10.82 -27.44 -9.84
CA GLY A 407 -11.95 -26.55 -10.10
C GLY A 407 -12.77 -26.90 -11.34
N LEU A 408 -12.84 -28.20 -11.66
CA LEU A 408 -13.73 -28.76 -12.69
C LEU A 408 -15.21 -28.58 -12.30
N THR A 409 -16.06 -28.14 -13.23
CA THR A 409 -17.54 -28.18 -13.12
C THR A 409 -18.13 -28.84 -14.37
N GLU A 410 -19.43 -29.08 -14.43
CA GLU A 410 -20.07 -29.68 -15.63
C GLU A 410 -19.77 -28.87 -16.91
N ASP A 411 -19.88 -27.54 -16.85
CA ASP A 411 -19.57 -26.62 -17.97
C ASP A 411 -18.10 -26.14 -18.03
N SER A 412 -17.21 -26.60 -17.13
CA SER A 412 -15.85 -26.05 -17.02
C SER A 412 -14.78 -27.12 -17.09
N GLU A 413 -13.90 -26.97 -18.06
CA GLU A 413 -12.70 -27.78 -18.22
C GLU A 413 -11.71 -27.70 -17.04
N GLY A 414 -11.89 -26.80 -16.06
CA GLY A 414 -11.04 -26.71 -14.87
C GLY A 414 -9.60 -26.24 -15.15
N VAL A 415 -8.82 -25.98 -14.10
CA VAL A 415 -7.48 -25.38 -14.19
C VAL A 415 -6.40 -26.46 -14.07
N TYR A 416 -5.59 -26.62 -15.11
CA TYR A 416 -4.45 -27.55 -15.11
C TYR A 416 -3.33 -27.07 -14.16
N VAL A 417 -3.12 -27.78 -13.06
CA VAL A 417 -2.00 -27.52 -12.14
C VAL A 417 -0.85 -28.49 -12.34
N GLY A 418 -1.13 -29.78 -12.47
CA GLY A 418 -0.15 -30.87 -12.30
C GLY A 418 -0.60 -31.78 -11.16
N PRO A 419 0.27 -32.62 -10.57
CA PRO A 419 -0.06 -33.28 -9.30
C PRO A 419 -0.42 -32.26 -8.22
N VAL A 420 -1.19 -32.67 -7.22
CA VAL A 420 -1.42 -31.87 -6.01
C VAL A 420 -0.58 -32.48 -4.91
N ASP A 421 0.59 -31.88 -4.64
CA ASP A 421 1.45 -32.27 -3.53
C ASP A 421 0.85 -31.70 -2.23
N LYS A 422 1.61 -31.04 -1.34
CA LYS A 422 0.98 -30.35 -0.19
C LYS A 422 0.39 -29.01 -0.64
N GLY A 423 -0.76 -29.10 -1.30
CA GLY A 423 -1.59 -27.98 -1.71
C GLY A 423 -1.15 -27.29 -3.00
N ALA A 424 -1.93 -27.47 -4.07
CA ALA A 424 -1.75 -26.76 -5.32
C ALA A 424 -2.42 -25.38 -5.30
N LEU A 425 -1.75 -24.38 -5.88
CA LEU A 425 -2.27 -23.03 -6.06
C LEU A 425 -2.36 -22.73 -7.56
N ALA A 426 -3.43 -22.06 -8.00
CA ALA A 426 -3.52 -21.46 -9.33
C ALA A 426 -4.24 -20.10 -9.31
N VAL A 427 -3.76 -19.16 -10.13
CA VAL A 427 -4.39 -17.84 -10.33
C VAL A 427 -4.72 -17.63 -11.80
N GLN A 428 -6.01 -17.45 -12.11
CA GLN A 428 -6.49 -17.06 -13.44
C GLN A 428 -7.00 -15.61 -13.45
N LYS A 429 -6.91 -14.92 -14.61
CA LYS A 429 -7.61 -13.65 -14.84
C LYS A 429 -8.56 -13.66 -16.03
N SER A 430 -9.64 -12.89 -15.92
CA SER A 430 -10.43 -12.40 -17.05
C SER A 430 -10.70 -10.89 -16.96
N SER A 431 -10.95 -10.26 -18.10
CA SER A 431 -11.39 -8.87 -18.22
C SER A 431 -12.91 -8.68 -18.10
N ASP A 432 -13.68 -9.77 -18.19
CA ASP A 432 -15.15 -9.75 -18.30
C ASP A 432 -15.88 -10.62 -17.26
N GLY A 433 -15.15 -11.33 -16.39
CA GLY A 433 -15.71 -12.28 -15.41
C GLY A 433 -16.23 -13.61 -16.01
N ILE A 434 -16.33 -13.72 -17.33
CA ILE A 434 -17.01 -14.81 -18.07
C ILE A 434 -16.01 -15.66 -18.86
N THR A 435 -15.09 -15.04 -19.62
CA THR A 435 -14.18 -15.70 -20.56
C THR A 435 -12.86 -16.14 -19.92
N TRP A 436 -12.94 -17.22 -19.14
CA TRP A 436 -11.79 -17.93 -18.59
C TRP A 436 -11.15 -18.82 -19.68
N LYS A 437 -9.82 -18.76 -19.83
CA LYS A 437 -9.04 -19.59 -20.77
C LYS A 437 -7.79 -20.11 -20.06
N ASP A 438 -7.43 -21.37 -20.27
CA ASP A 438 -6.32 -22.04 -19.57
C ASP A 438 -4.95 -21.36 -19.83
N GLU A 439 -4.76 -20.75 -21.00
CA GLU A 439 -3.60 -19.91 -21.35
C GLU A 439 -3.42 -18.68 -20.45
N LYS A 440 -4.40 -18.35 -19.59
CA LYS A 440 -4.37 -17.21 -18.66
C LYS A 440 -4.10 -17.59 -17.20
N VAL A 441 -3.57 -18.80 -16.93
CA VAL A 441 -2.99 -19.13 -15.62
C VAL A 441 -1.68 -18.35 -15.46
N ILE A 442 -1.66 -17.39 -14.54
CA ILE A 442 -0.57 -16.39 -14.41
C ILE A 442 0.52 -16.88 -13.47
N THR A 443 0.13 -17.63 -12.44
CA THR A 443 1.02 -18.33 -11.52
C THR A 443 0.34 -19.61 -11.07
N LYS A 444 1.15 -20.66 -10.84
CA LYS A 444 0.74 -21.90 -10.22
C LYS A 444 1.90 -22.63 -9.55
N THR A 445 1.59 -23.47 -8.59
CA THR A 445 2.51 -24.46 -7.99
C THR A 445 1.72 -25.69 -7.54
N THR A 446 2.37 -26.85 -7.46
CA THR A 446 1.79 -28.11 -7.00
C THR A 446 1.88 -28.29 -5.48
N ASP A 447 2.82 -27.58 -4.83
CA ASP A 447 3.32 -27.88 -3.48
C ASP A 447 3.46 -26.62 -2.60
N PHE A 448 2.44 -25.76 -2.63
CA PHE A 448 2.46 -24.44 -2.00
C PHE A 448 2.79 -24.50 -0.50
N TYR A 449 2.28 -25.49 0.24
CA TYR A 449 2.51 -25.58 1.69
C TYR A 449 3.95 -25.94 2.04
N ASN A 450 4.64 -26.84 1.31
CA ASN A 450 6.06 -27.10 1.57
C ASN A 450 6.95 -25.86 1.26
N TYR A 451 6.58 -25.03 0.28
CA TYR A 451 7.34 -23.82 -0.07
C TYR A 451 6.99 -22.59 0.76
N TYR A 452 5.73 -22.43 1.19
CA TYR A 452 5.18 -21.18 1.75
C TYR A 452 4.25 -21.34 2.95
N GLY A 453 3.86 -22.58 3.29
CA GLY A 453 3.20 -22.87 4.56
C GLY A 453 4.08 -22.46 5.74
N GLU A 454 3.45 -22.07 6.86
CA GLU A 454 4.16 -21.63 8.06
C GLU A 454 5.09 -20.41 7.85
N LYS A 455 4.87 -19.60 6.79
CA LYS A 455 5.58 -18.33 6.52
C LYS A 455 4.69 -17.09 6.64
N GLY A 456 3.41 -17.25 7.00
CA GLY A 456 2.44 -16.17 7.11
C GLY A 456 2.01 -15.63 5.74
N ASP A 457 1.74 -14.31 5.66
CA ASP A 457 1.21 -13.67 4.45
C ASP A 457 2.23 -13.64 3.30
N THR A 458 2.21 -14.66 2.45
CA THR A 458 3.10 -14.79 1.29
C THR A 458 2.52 -14.07 0.07
N LEU A 459 3.28 -13.19 -0.58
CA LEU A 459 2.89 -12.58 -1.85
C LEU A 459 2.79 -13.64 -2.95
N ILE A 460 1.59 -13.91 -3.46
CA ILE A 460 1.36 -14.89 -4.54
C ILE A 460 1.20 -14.24 -5.92
N TYR A 461 0.69 -13.01 -6.00
CA TYR A 461 0.49 -12.32 -7.27
C TYR A 461 0.43 -10.79 -7.11
N THR A 462 0.99 -10.07 -8.08
CA THR A 462 0.86 -8.62 -8.26
C THR A 462 0.27 -8.37 -9.64
N PRO A 463 -0.99 -7.93 -9.76
CA PRO A 463 -1.60 -7.57 -11.04
C PRO A 463 -0.82 -6.49 -11.81
N ASP A 464 -0.87 -6.51 -13.15
CA ASP A 464 -0.38 -5.39 -13.95
C ASP A 464 -1.22 -4.15 -13.59
N GLY A 465 -0.60 -2.98 -13.48
CA GLY A 465 -1.34 -1.74 -13.23
C GLY A 465 -2.40 -1.45 -14.29
N LYS A 466 -2.22 -1.94 -15.52
CA LYS A 466 -3.24 -1.93 -16.58
C LYS A 466 -4.41 -2.86 -16.30
N ASP A 467 -4.19 -4.01 -15.66
CA ASP A 467 -5.30 -4.89 -15.24
C ASP A 467 -6.15 -4.17 -14.18
N VAL A 468 -5.52 -3.52 -13.19
CA VAL A 468 -6.23 -2.75 -12.16
C VAL A 468 -6.93 -1.52 -12.75
N LEU A 469 -6.29 -0.78 -13.65
CA LEU A 469 -6.87 0.39 -14.33
C LEU A 469 -8.11 0.05 -15.16
N ASN A 470 -8.10 -1.07 -15.89
CA ASN A 470 -9.21 -1.48 -16.75
C ASN A 470 -10.30 -2.29 -16.02
N GLY A 471 -10.02 -2.73 -14.79
CA GLY A 471 -10.84 -3.71 -14.08
C GLY A 471 -10.45 -5.14 -14.47
N VAL A 472 -10.19 -5.98 -13.48
CA VAL A 472 -9.81 -7.38 -13.67
C VAL A 472 -10.54 -8.30 -12.70
N TYR A 473 -11.10 -9.39 -13.23
CA TYR A 473 -11.70 -10.47 -12.47
C TYR A 473 -10.65 -11.56 -12.29
N LEU A 474 -10.52 -12.05 -11.06
CA LEU A 474 -9.57 -13.10 -10.68
C LEU A 474 -10.33 -14.27 -10.06
N LYS A 475 -9.91 -15.48 -10.44
CA LYS A 475 -10.22 -16.72 -9.71
C LYS A 475 -8.90 -17.26 -9.18
N ILE A 476 -8.83 -17.42 -7.86
CA ILE A 476 -7.69 -17.99 -7.16
C ILE A 476 -8.16 -19.29 -6.53
N TYR A 477 -7.50 -20.39 -6.89
CA TYR A 477 -7.83 -21.74 -6.47
C TYR A 477 -6.71 -22.26 -5.56
N PHE A 478 -7.04 -22.67 -4.34
CA PHE A 478 -6.13 -23.41 -3.47
C PHE A 478 -6.74 -24.77 -3.17
N ALA A 479 -6.11 -25.84 -3.66
CA ALA A 479 -6.64 -27.21 -3.60
C ALA A 479 -5.65 -28.12 -2.87
N TYR A 480 -6.11 -28.91 -1.91
CA TYR A 480 -5.26 -29.70 -1.01
C TYR A 480 -5.95 -30.99 -0.57
N GLU A 481 -5.16 -31.98 -0.13
CA GLU A 481 -5.67 -33.20 0.50
C GLU A 481 -5.38 -33.15 2.01
N LEU A 482 -6.37 -33.49 2.82
CA LEU A 482 -6.22 -33.68 4.26
C LEU A 482 -6.26 -35.18 4.58
N TYR A 483 -5.34 -35.64 5.41
CA TYR A 483 -5.31 -37.02 5.92
C TYR A 483 -5.66 -37.06 7.40
N GLN A 484 -6.62 -37.93 7.76
CA GLN A 484 -7.05 -38.18 9.13
C GLN A 484 -6.42 -39.47 9.66
N LYS A 485 -5.62 -39.39 10.73
CA LYS A 485 -4.75 -40.48 11.22
C LYS A 485 -5.54 -41.61 11.88
N SER A 486 -6.56 -41.31 12.68
CA SER A 486 -7.35 -42.29 13.44
C SER A 486 -8.25 -43.15 12.53
N THR A 487 -8.92 -42.53 11.56
CA THR A 487 -9.83 -43.18 10.60
C THR A 487 -9.11 -43.69 9.36
N LYS A 488 -7.91 -43.15 9.08
CA LYS A 488 -7.12 -43.34 7.85
C LYS A 488 -7.85 -42.89 6.59
N THR A 489 -8.73 -41.90 6.69
CA THR A 489 -9.41 -41.32 5.53
C THR A 489 -8.69 -40.08 4.99
N TYR A 490 -8.81 -39.88 3.68
CA TYR A 490 -8.30 -38.73 2.95
C TYR A 490 -9.51 -37.96 2.43
N ASP A 491 -9.52 -36.63 2.54
CA ASP A 491 -10.56 -35.78 1.96
C ASP A 491 -9.91 -34.64 1.18
N LYS A 492 -10.40 -34.41 -0.04
CA LYS A 492 -9.85 -33.41 -0.98
C LYS A 492 -10.67 -32.14 -0.91
N CYS A 493 -10.01 -31.03 -0.63
CA CYS A 493 -10.62 -29.72 -0.47
C CYS A 493 -10.20 -28.77 -1.60
N ILE A 494 -11.08 -27.82 -1.93
CA ILE A 494 -10.77 -26.68 -2.81
C ILE A 494 -11.36 -25.42 -2.19
N GLU A 495 -10.53 -24.40 -2.05
CA GLU A 495 -10.94 -23.03 -1.78
C GLU A 495 -10.91 -22.22 -3.07
N VAL A 496 -12.00 -21.55 -3.39
CA VAL A 496 -12.11 -20.70 -4.58
C VAL A 496 -12.43 -19.28 -4.17
N TYR A 497 -11.49 -18.38 -4.40
CA TYR A 497 -11.64 -16.96 -4.13
C TYR A 497 -11.99 -16.25 -5.45
N LYS A 498 -13.20 -15.68 -5.51
CA LYS A 498 -13.66 -14.79 -6.57
C LYS A 498 -13.39 -13.34 -6.16
N VAL A 499 -12.48 -12.67 -6.88
CA VAL A 499 -12.07 -11.28 -6.62
C VAL A 499 -12.24 -10.44 -7.89
N TYR A 500 -12.73 -9.20 -7.76
CA TYR A 500 -12.64 -8.19 -8.81
C TYR A 500 -11.81 -7.01 -8.30
N LEU A 501 -10.84 -6.53 -9.09
CA LEU A 501 -9.98 -5.41 -8.75
C LEU A 501 -10.17 -4.30 -9.78
N CYS A 502 -10.38 -3.06 -9.33
CA CYS A 502 -10.45 -1.90 -10.21
C CYS A 502 -9.81 -0.67 -9.55
N ASN A 503 -9.37 0.31 -10.36
CA ASN A 503 -9.09 1.63 -9.83
C ASN A 503 -10.40 2.25 -9.30
N SER A 504 -10.46 2.60 -8.02
CA SER A 504 -11.59 3.32 -7.41
C SER A 504 -11.33 4.81 -7.23
N ASP A 505 -10.14 5.30 -7.58
CA ASP A 505 -9.82 6.72 -7.58
C ASP A 505 -10.64 7.46 -8.65
N LEU A 506 -11.49 8.39 -8.19
CA LEU A 506 -12.32 9.23 -9.06
C LEU A 506 -11.63 10.56 -9.39
N ASP A 507 -10.62 10.98 -8.62
CA ASP A 507 -9.81 12.17 -8.90
C ASP A 507 -8.81 11.90 -10.04
N ALA A 508 -8.60 10.63 -10.40
CA ALA A 508 -7.93 10.20 -11.63
C ALA A 508 -8.72 10.52 -12.92
N VAL A 509 -9.98 10.97 -12.83
CA VAL A 509 -10.71 11.53 -13.98
C VAL A 509 -10.32 13.01 -14.13
N THR A 510 -9.68 13.35 -15.24
CA THR A 510 -9.17 14.72 -15.47
C THR A 510 -10.10 15.54 -16.36
N TYR A 511 -10.20 16.83 -16.05
CA TYR A 511 -11.03 17.80 -16.76
C TYR A 511 -10.12 18.82 -17.44
N ASN A 512 -9.79 18.61 -18.71
CA ASN A 512 -8.70 19.36 -19.35
C ASN A 512 -9.28 20.58 -20.08
N ASN A 513 -8.81 21.79 -19.75
CA ASN A 513 -9.22 23.01 -20.44
C ASN A 513 -8.85 22.93 -21.92
N MET A 514 -9.77 23.26 -22.82
CA MET A 514 -9.52 23.12 -24.26
C MET A 514 -8.62 24.24 -24.76
N THR A 515 -7.46 23.87 -25.35
CA THR A 515 -6.62 24.78 -26.14
C THR A 515 -7.48 25.49 -27.19
N VAL A 516 -7.48 26.81 -27.15
CA VAL A 516 -8.34 27.66 -27.99
C VAL A 516 -7.62 28.00 -29.29
N LYS A 517 -8.37 28.20 -30.39
CA LYS A 517 -7.81 28.79 -31.62
C LYS A 517 -7.72 30.30 -31.49
N ASP A 518 -6.62 30.89 -31.97
CA ASP A 518 -6.27 32.32 -31.89
C ASP A 518 -7.44 33.27 -32.19
N ASP A 519 -8.26 32.98 -33.21
CA ASP A 519 -9.35 33.88 -33.63
C ASP A 519 -10.53 33.88 -32.66
N VAL A 520 -10.76 32.78 -31.93
CA VAL A 520 -11.74 32.73 -30.83
C VAL A 520 -11.18 33.46 -29.60
N ILE A 521 -9.87 33.38 -29.34
CA ILE A 521 -9.21 34.14 -28.26
C ILE A 521 -9.38 35.65 -28.50
N LYS A 522 -9.04 36.14 -29.71
CA LYS A 522 -9.19 37.56 -30.09
C LYS A 522 -10.63 38.07 -29.86
N ALA A 523 -11.64 37.27 -30.19
CA ALA A 523 -13.04 37.62 -29.97
C ALA A 523 -13.49 37.64 -28.49
N GLN A 524 -12.68 37.07 -27.58
CA GLN A 524 -13.01 36.92 -26.16
C GLN A 524 -12.19 37.85 -25.24
N ILE A 525 -10.92 38.11 -25.54
CA ILE A 525 -10.07 39.07 -24.79
C ILE A 525 -9.82 40.41 -25.50
N GLY A 526 -10.22 40.55 -26.77
CA GLY A 526 -9.97 41.73 -27.59
C GLY A 526 -8.64 41.67 -28.35
N GLU A 527 -8.27 42.77 -29.02
CA GLU A 527 -7.09 42.82 -29.89
C GLU A 527 -5.75 42.93 -29.14
N GLU A 528 -5.75 43.24 -27.84
CA GLU A 528 -4.51 43.56 -27.12
C GLU A 528 -3.75 42.33 -26.58
N LYS A 529 -2.46 42.27 -26.95
CA LYS A 529 -1.36 41.49 -26.35
C LYS A 529 -1.32 39.99 -26.68
N ALA A 530 -0.68 39.69 -27.82
CA ALA A 530 -0.35 38.34 -28.29
C ALA A 530 0.35 37.42 -27.25
N TYR A 531 1.06 37.96 -26.25
CA TYR A 531 1.64 37.17 -25.15
C TYR A 531 0.58 36.37 -24.36
N GLN A 532 -0.64 36.88 -24.22
CA GLN A 532 -1.71 36.16 -23.53
C GLN A 532 -2.17 34.91 -24.31
N ILE A 533 -2.11 34.94 -25.64
CA ILE A 533 -2.48 33.84 -26.53
C ILE A 533 -1.62 32.59 -26.26
N GLU A 534 -0.34 32.77 -25.89
CA GLU A 534 0.55 31.64 -25.61
C GLU A 534 0.17 30.89 -24.32
N VAL A 535 -0.31 31.60 -23.30
CA VAL A 535 -0.75 31.00 -22.02
C VAL A 535 -1.97 30.09 -22.20
N TYR A 536 -2.80 30.34 -23.22
CA TYR A 536 -3.96 29.52 -23.59
C TYR A 536 -3.61 28.27 -24.43
N LYS A 537 -2.33 28.03 -24.74
CA LYS A 537 -1.90 26.84 -25.50
C LYS A 537 -1.87 25.57 -24.64
N ASP A 538 -1.43 25.70 -23.40
CA ASP A 538 -1.26 24.58 -22.47
C ASP A 538 -2.56 24.24 -21.72
N ALA A 539 -3.07 23.02 -21.94
CA ALA A 539 -4.30 22.52 -21.32
C ALA A 539 -4.13 22.28 -19.80
N GLN A 540 -4.71 23.14 -18.98
CA GLN A 540 -4.73 22.97 -17.52
C GLN A 540 -5.82 21.99 -17.06
N SER A 541 -5.53 21.19 -16.03
CA SER A 541 -6.54 20.38 -15.33
C SER A 541 -7.42 21.24 -14.43
N LEU A 542 -8.70 21.36 -14.78
CA LEU A 542 -9.73 22.06 -14.04
C LEU A 542 -10.14 21.30 -12.78
N ARG A 543 -10.54 22.05 -11.73
CA ARG A 543 -11.12 21.53 -10.47
C ARG A 543 -12.60 21.91 -10.36
N SER A 544 -13.36 21.25 -9.48
CA SER A 544 -14.74 21.66 -9.18
C SER A 544 -14.80 23.15 -8.77
N GLY A 545 -15.70 23.91 -9.40
CA GLY A 545 -15.83 25.37 -9.30
C GLY A 545 -15.06 26.17 -10.36
N SER A 546 -14.20 25.54 -11.17
CA SER A 546 -13.39 26.23 -12.20
C SER A 546 -14.23 26.64 -13.42
N CYS A 547 -13.72 27.60 -14.18
CA CYS A 547 -14.31 28.04 -15.45
C CYS A 547 -13.35 27.85 -16.64
N SER A 548 -13.91 27.81 -17.84
CA SER A 548 -13.20 27.81 -19.12
C SER A 548 -13.88 28.77 -20.10
N VAL A 549 -13.10 29.51 -20.91
CA VAL A 549 -13.65 30.34 -22.00
C VAL A 549 -13.81 29.58 -23.33
N SER A 550 -13.37 28.33 -23.41
CA SER A 550 -13.33 27.52 -24.63
C SER A 550 -14.15 26.23 -24.56
N GLY A 551 -14.25 25.65 -23.36
CA GLY A 551 -14.80 24.32 -23.09
C GLY A 551 -13.76 23.38 -22.47
N PHE A 552 -14.17 22.16 -22.14
CA PHE A 552 -13.29 21.16 -21.51
C PHE A 552 -13.48 19.75 -22.10
N GLU A 553 -12.43 18.94 -22.03
CA GLU A 553 -12.43 17.49 -22.36
C GLU A 553 -12.43 16.67 -21.05
N ILE A 554 -13.41 15.76 -20.89
CA ILE A 554 -13.40 14.78 -19.78
C ILE A 554 -12.55 13.58 -20.21
N ASN A 555 -11.45 13.34 -19.50
CA ASN A 555 -10.49 12.29 -19.82
C ASN A 555 -10.46 11.22 -18.71
N THR A 556 -11.04 10.05 -19.01
CA THR A 556 -11.10 8.87 -18.14
C THR A 556 -9.96 7.88 -18.36
N LYS A 557 -8.91 8.18 -19.14
CA LYS A 557 -7.84 7.20 -19.48
C LYS A 557 -7.07 6.66 -18.27
N GLN A 558 -7.09 7.35 -17.13
CA GLN A 558 -6.51 6.89 -15.85
C GLN A 558 -7.52 6.21 -14.91
N ASN A 559 -8.81 6.18 -15.27
CA ASN A 559 -9.78 5.26 -14.69
C ASN A 559 -10.91 4.92 -15.70
N PRO A 560 -10.65 4.08 -16.71
CA PRO A 560 -11.63 3.73 -17.74
C PRO A 560 -12.83 2.93 -17.22
N THR A 561 -12.81 2.47 -15.97
CA THR A 561 -13.98 1.85 -15.32
C THR A 561 -15.03 2.85 -14.83
N VAL A 562 -14.70 4.15 -14.82
CA VAL A 562 -15.63 5.20 -14.38
C VAL A 562 -16.65 5.52 -15.46
N THR A 563 -17.91 5.25 -15.13
CA THR A 563 -19.06 5.82 -15.83
C THR A 563 -19.34 7.22 -15.30
N TYR A 564 -19.92 8.10 -16.12
CA TYR A 564 -20.35 9.42 -15.67
C TYR A 564 -21.63 9.88 -16.37
N THR A 565 -22.32 10.82 -15.76
CA THR A 565 -23.41 11.58 -16.39
C THR A 565 -23.13 13.07 -16.29
N VAL A 566 -23.66 13.84 -17.24
CA VAL A 566 -23.46 15.29 -17.31
C VAL A 566 -24.82 15.98 -17.38
N LYS A 567 -25.02 16.96 -16.51
CA LYS A 567 -26.09 17.94 -16.61
C LYS A 567 -25.53 19.27 -17.10
N HIS A 568 -26.14 19.86 -18.11
CA HIS A 568 -25.90 21.24 -18.54
C HIS A 568 -27.10 22.08 -18.10
N ASP A 569 -26.84 23.11 -17.29
CA ASP A 569 -27.86 23.99 -16.70
C ASP A 569 -29.03 23.24 -16.05
N GLY A 570 -28.69 22.18 -15.31
CA GLY A 570 -29.62 21.29 -14.60
C GLY A 570 -30.21 20.15 -15.44
N ASN A 571 -30.18 20.25 -16.77
CA ASN A 571 -30.75 19.29 -17.70
C ASN A 571 -29.75 18.20 -18.08
N ASN A 572 -30.16 16.92 -18.09
CA ASN A 572 -29.29 15.82 -18.55
C ASN A 572 -29.00 16.00 -20.04
N ILE A 573 -27.72 15.90 -20.45
CA ILE A 573 -27.32 15.93 -21.86
C ILE A 573 -26.72 14.58 -22.29
N ALA A 574 -26.78 14.29 -23.59
CA ALA A 574 -26.03 13.21 -24.19
C ALA A 574 -24.52 13.51 -24.11
N ILE A 575 -23.70 12.47 -23.93
CA ILE A 575 -22.23 12.60 -23.88
C ILE A 575 -21.70 12.61 -25.33
N PRO A 576 -20.98 13.66 -25.77
CA PRO A 576 -20.33 13.67 -27.08
C PRO A 576 -19.26 12.59 -27.20
N SER A 577 -19.10 12.01 -28.39
CA SER A 577 -18.16 10.91 -28.66
C SER A 577 -16.68 11.33 -28.62
N ASP A 578 -16.39 12.64 -28.62
CA ASP A 578 -15.06 13.21 -28.39
C ASP A 578 -14.87 13.71 -26.94
N HIS A 579 -15.88 13.50 -26.07
CA HIS A 579 -15.91 13.88 -24.66
C HIS A 579 -15.73 15.39 -24.38
N LYS A 580 -16.06 16.27 -25.35
CA LYS A 580 -15.86 17.73 -25.25
C LYS A 580 -17.14 18.52 -24.99
N PHE A 581 -17.07 19.47 -24.07
CA PHE A 581 -18.19 20.27 -23.59
C PHE A 581 -17.90 21.76 -23.82
N THR A 582 -18.62 22.39 -24.75
CA THR A 582 -18.28 23.71 -25.31
C THR A 582 -19.47 24.67 -25.46
N ALA A 583 -20.63 24.38 -24.86
CA ALA A 583 -21.70 25.37 -24.74
C ALA A 583 -21.48 26.24 -23.50
N SER A 584 -21.88 27.51 -23.52
CA SER A 584 -21.83 28.34 -22.31
C SER A 584 -22.84 27.84 -21.27
N GLY A 585 -22.49 27.91 -20.00
CA GLY A 585 -23.33 27.55 -18.86
C GLY A 585 -22.63 26.68 -17.82
N ARG A 586 -23.41 26.10 -16.91
CA ARG A 586 -22.92 25.26 -15.82
C ARG A 586 -23.04 23.78 -16.18
N TYR A 587 -21.97 23.04 -15.92
CA TYR A 587 -21.91 21.60 -16.08
C TYR A 587 -21.79 20.92 -14.70
N ASP A 588 -22.81 20.18 -14.28
CA ASP A 588 -22.74 19.30 -13.11
C ASP A 588 -22.48 17.86 -13.57
N ILE A 589 -21.26 17.37 -13.31
CA ILE A 589 -20.76 16.06 -13.71
C ILE A 589 -20.84 15.13 -12.50
N SER A 590 -21.52 13.99 -12.64
CA SER A 590 -21.59 12.94 -11.61
C SER A 590 -20.81 11.71 -12.06
N LEU A 591 -19.71 11.40 -11.38
CA LEU A 591 -18.90 10.21 -11.60
C LEU A 591 -19.46 9.03 -10.79
N LYS A 592 -19.38 7.82 -11.35
CA LYS A 592 -19.65 6.55 -10.68
C LYS A 592 -18.63 5.49 -11.11
N GLY A 593 -17.80 5.04 -10.17
CA GLY A 593 -16.85 3.94 -10.37
C GLY A 593 -17.53 2.57 -10.42
N ALA A 594 -16.81 1.54 -10.85
CA ALA A 594 -17.33 0.18 -11.02
C ALA A 594 -17.94 -0.44 -9.76
N LEU A 595 -17.46 -0.03 -8.57
CA LEU A 595 -17.96 -0.47 -7.26
C LEU A 595 -19.00 0.48 -6.64
N GLY A 596 -19.57 1.38 -7.44
CA GLY A 596 -20.66 2.26 -7.03
C GLY A 596 -20.28 3.46 -6.17
N ASN A 597 -18.99 3.67 -5.86
CA ASN A 597 -18.51 4.92 -5.29
C ASN A 597 -18.75 6.07 -6.28
N THR A 598 -19.09 7.26 -5.76
CA THR A 598 -19.47 8.42 -6.58
C THR A 598 -18.74 9.69 -6.17
N ALA A 599 -18.57 10.61 -7.13
CA ALA A 599 -18.06 11.96 -6.93
C ALA A 599 -18.86 12.95 -7.78
N LYS A 600 -18.83 14.23 -7.43
CA LYS A 600 -19.51 15.30 -8.18
C LYS A 600 -18.55 16.46 -8.42
N VAL A 601 -18.50 16.92 -9.67
CA VAL A 601 -17.68 18.04 -10.10
C VAL A 601 -18.56 19.02 -10.86
N THR A 602 -18.57 20.27 -10.44
CA THR A 602 -19.26 21.36 -11.15
C THR A 602 -18.21 22.17 -11.91
N LEU A 603 -18.39 22.36 -13.22
CA LEU A 603 -17.55 23.22 -14.05
C LEU A 603 -18.41 24.29 -14.71
N TYR A 604 -17.80 25.40 -15.11
CA TYR A 604 -18.46 26.49 -15.82
C TYR A 604 -17.78 26.72 -17.16
N VAL A 605 -18.58 27.02 -18.19
CA VAL A 605 -18.05 27.43 -19.50
C VAL A 605 -18.64 28.79 -19.82
N ASP A 606 -17.78 29.79 -20.04
CA ASP A 606 -18.16 31.18 -20.30
C ASP A 606 -17.53 31.63 -21.62
N ARG A 607 -18.19 31.32 -22.73
CA ARG A 607 -17.72 31.68 -24.07
C ARG A 607 -18.17 33.07 -24.53
N MET A 608 -18.77 33.87 -23.64
CA MET A 608 -19.29 35.20 -23.98
C MET A 608 -18.20 36.10 -24.57
N THR A 609 -18.57 36.93 -25.53
CA THR A 609 -17.73 38.08 -25.93
C THR A 609 -17.62 39.07 -24.76
N ALA A 610 -16.63 39.96 -24.79
CA ALA A 610 -16.46 40.99 -23.76
C ALA A 610 -17.74 41.85 -23.58
N LYS A 611 -18.43 42.18 -24.67
CA LYS A 611 -19.72 42.89 -24.66
C LYS A 611 -20.82 42.09 -23.97
N GLN A 612 -21.05 40.85 -24.37
CA GLN A 612 -22.08 39.99 -23.75
C GLN A 612 -21.82 39.74 -22.26
N ALA A 613 -20.55 39.59 -21.87
CA ALA A 613 -20.18 39.46 -20.46
C ALA A 613 -20.48 40.76 -19.68
N PHE A 614 -20.16 41.93 -20.24
CA PHE A 614 -20.52 43.22 -19.65
C PHE A 614 -22.03 43.34 -19.45
N GLU A 615 -22.82 43.10 -20.51
CA GLU A 615 -24.28 43.13 -20.48
C GLU A 615 -24.86 42.11 -19.47
N LYS A 616 -24.20 40.96 -19.28
CA LYS A 616 -24.63 39.94 -18.33
C LYS A 616 -24.39 40.31 -16.87
N TYR A 617 -23.22 40.88 -16.53
CA TYR A 617 -22.86 41.21 -15.14
C TYR A 617 -23.27 42.62 -14.70
N PHE A 618 -23.50 43.54 -15.64
CA PHE A 618 -23.74 44.96 -15.34
C PHE A 618 -24.92 45.58 -16.12
N SER A 619 -25.64 44.78 -16.91
CA SER A 619 -26.75 45.23 -17.76
C SER A 619 -26.35 46.45 -18.61
N ASP A 620 -27.09 47.55 -18.52
CA ASP A 620 -26.87 48.74 -19.35
C ASP A 620 -25.61 49.54 -18.93
N GLY A 621 -25.07 49.28 -17.74
CA GLY A 621 -23.87 49.94 -17.22
C GLY A 621 -23.64 49.74 -15.72
N PHE A 622 -22.37 49.58 -15.33
CA PHE A 622 -21.96 49.44 -13.92
C PHE A 622 -22.23 50.68 -13.06
N ILE A 623 -22.22 51.89 -13.64
CA ILE A 623 -22.51 53.15 -12.95
C ILE A 623 -23.80 53.77 -13.49
N GLU A 624 -24.75 54.02 -12.59
CA GLU A 624 -25.96 54.81 -12.82
C GLU A 624 -25.77 56.18 -12.16
N GLY A 625 -25.80 57.27 -12.92
CA GLY A 625 -25.61 58.61 -12.35
C GLY A 625 -25.53 59.72 -13.41
N VAL A 626 -25.59 60.97 -12.93
CA VAL A 626 -25.42 62.15 -13.80
C VAL A 626 -23.97 62.21 -14.27
N ARG A 627 -23.72 61.87 -15.54
CA ARG A 627 -22.40 61.97 -16.17
C ARG A 627 -22.05 63.44 -16.41
N ILE A 628 -20.87 63.84 -15.94
CA ILE A 628 -20.31 65.17 -16.09
C ILE A 628 -19.15 65.08 -17.11
N TYR A 629 -19.21 65.89 -18.15
CA TYR A 629 -18.17 65.95 -19.18
C TYR A 629 -17.03 66.86 -18.73
N SER A 630 -15.93 66.28 -18.24
CA SER A 630 -14.70 66.99 -17.90
C SER A 630 -13.61 66.77 -18.97
N GLU A 631 -12.48 67.46 -18.84
CA GLU A 631 -11.28 67.24 -19.67
C GLU A 631 -10.38 66.09 -19.16
N GLY A 632 -10.78 65.38 -18.10
CA GLY A 632 -10.02 64.27 -17.53
C GLY A 632 -10.17 62.96 -18.31
N ASN A 633 -9.17 62.07 -18.17
CA ASN A 633 -9.09 60.78 -18.87
C ASN A 633 -10.22 59.79 -18.55
N TYR A 634 -11.00 60.02 -17.50
CA TYR A 634 -12.01 59.10 -16.98
C TYR A 634 -13.36 59.78 -16.79
N PRO A 635 -14.50 59.06 -17.01
CA PRO A 635 -15.83 59.61 -16.77
C PRO A 635 -16.00 60.17 -15.37
N VAL A 636 -16.69 61.31 -15.24
CA VAL A 636 -16.95 61.97 -13.96
C VAL A 636 -18.45 61.88 -13.65
N PHE A 637 -18.80 61.68 -12.39
CA PHE A 637 -20.19 61.60 -11.93
C PHE A 637 -20.42 62.39 -10.64
N GLU A 638 -21.66 62.77 -10.36
CA GLU A 638 -22.02 63.52 -9.15
C GLU A 638 -22.21 62.60 -7.93
N GLY A 639 -21.51 62.87 -6.82
CA GLY A 639 -21.67 62.13 -5.57
C GLY A 639 -23.10 62.14 -5.03
N GLY A 640 -23.49 61.08 -4.32
CA GLY A 640 -24.83 60.91 -3.76
C GLY A 640 -25.93 60.57 -4.76
N LYS A 641 -25.78 60.99 -6.02
CA LYS A 641 -26.61 60.55 -7.16
C LYS A 641 -25.96 59.41 -7.93
N THR A 642 -24.64 59.25 -7.85
CA THR A 642 -23.91 58.11 -8.40
C THR A 642 -24.22 56.84 -7.62
N LYS A 643 -24.80 55.84 -8.28
CA LYS A 643 -24.89 54.46 -7.81
C LYS A 643 -23.96 53.57 -8.62
N TYR A 644 -23.47 52.50 -8.01
CA TYR A 644 -23.04 51.33 -8.75
C TYR A 644 -24.16 50.28 -8.81
N ARG A 645 -24.16 49.45 -9.86
CA ARG A 645 -25.04 48.30 -10.01
C ARG A 645 -24.29 47.10 -10.58
N ILE A 646 -24.54 45.94 -10.01
CA ILE A 646 -24.12 44.62 -10.50
C ILE A 646 -25.37 43.75 -10.53
N SER A 647 -25.61 43.11 -11.67
CA SER A 647 -26.83 42.36 -11.93
C SER A 647 -26.81 40.99 -11.25
N ASP A 648 -27.99 40.41 -11.01
CA ASP A 648 -28.13 39.05 -10.50
C ASP A 648 -27.72 38.01 -11.57
N ILE A 649 -27.12 36.91 -11.12
CA ILE A 649 -26.45 35.92 -11.98
C ILE A 649 -26.98 34.52 -11.72
N GLU A 650 -27.78 34.06 -12.69
CA GLU A 650 -28.33 32.70 -12.78
C GLU A 650 -27.28 31.60 -12.61
N GLY A 651 -27.73 30.42 -12.20
CA GLY A 651 -26.87 29.29 -11.81
C GLY A 651 -25.84 28.83 -12.85
N SER A 652 -26.01 29.22 -14.12
CA SER A 652 -25.20 28.91 -15.29
C SER A 652 -23.83 29.59 -15.34
N PHE A 653 -23.64 30.72 -14.65
CA PHE A 653 -22.40 31.51 -14.68
C PHE A 653 -21.77 31.64 -13.29
N LEU A 654 -20.51 32.09 -13.20
CA LEU A 654 -19.86 32.38 -11.92
C LEU A 654 -20.19 33.79 -11.42
N PRO A 655 -20.49 33.99 -10.12
CA PRO A 655 -20.66 35.33 -9.58
C PRO A 655 -19.35 36.11 -9.57
N VAL A 656 -19.43 37.43 -9.75
CA VAL A 656 -18.26 38.32 -9.60
C VAL A 656 -18.03 38.69 -8.14
N ASN A 657 -16.77 38.62 -7.70
CA ASN A 657 -16.29 39.23 -6.46
C ASN A 657 -15.33 40.38 -6.79
N GLY A 658 -15.07 41.29 -5.86
CA GLY A 658 -14.11 42.37 -6.09
C GLY A 658 -14.20 43.54 -5.12
N THR A 659 -13.68 44.69 -5.54
CA THR A 659 -13.62 45.92 -4.74
C THR A 659 -13.97 47.15 -5.56
N ILE A 660 -14.58 48.14 -4.90
CA ILE A 660 -14.77 49.50 -5.39
C ILE A 660 -13.96 50.41 -4.48
N LYS A 661 -12.82 50.91 -4.98
CA LYS A 661 -11.85 51.67 -4.18
C LYS A 661 -11.76 53.11 -4.64
N ASN A 662 -12.08 54.04 -3.73
CA ASN A 662 -11.71 55.44 -3.86
C ASN A 662 -10.20 55.54 -3.58
N ILE A 663 -9.38 55.76 -4.61
CA ILE A 663 -7.92 55.77 -4.46
C ILE A 663 -7.39 57.08 -3.84
N THR A 664 -8.17 58.17 -3.91
CA THR A 664 -7.85 59.45 -3.27
C THR A 664 -7.94 59.39 -1.73
N THR A 665 -8.93 58.67 -1.20
CA THR A 665 -9.18 58.52 0.25
C THR A 665 -8.79 57.15 0.82
N ASN A 666 -8.39 56.21 -0.05
CA ASN A 666 -8.12 54.80 0.25
C ASN A 666 -9.33 54.03 0.84
N HIS A 667 -10.55 54.58 0.75
CA HIS A 667 -11.79 53.89 1.16
C HIS A 667 -12.19 52.80 0.16
N GLU A 668 -12.66 51.65 0.66
CA GLU A 668 -12.94 50.45 -0.15
C GLU A 668 -14.30 49.82 0.21
N VAL A 669 -15.14 49.57 -0.79
CA VAL A 669 -16.35 48.74 -0.67
C VAL A 669 -16.05 47.36 -1.25
N LYS A 670 -16.25 46.30 -0.46
CA LYS A 670 -16.01 44.91 -0.88
C LYS A 670 -17.29 44.28 -1.44
N ILE A 671 -17.19 43.71 -2.63
CA ILE A 671 -18.25 42.94 -3.27
C ILE A 671 -17.97 41.45 -3.10
N ASN A 672 -18.80 40.78 -2.32
CA ASN A 672 -18.72 39.33 -2.10
C ASN A 672 -19.32 38.58 -3.31
N GLY A 673 -18.66 37.51 -3.74
CA GLY A 673 -19.08 36.70 -4.89
C GLY A 673 -20.29 35.82 -4.63
N ASN A 674 -21.48 36.43 -4.59
CA ASN A 674 -22.77 35.73 -4.55
C ASN A 674 -23.64 36.12 -5.76
N ARG A 675 -24.82 35.50 -5.89
CA ARG A 675 -25.61 35.51 -7.13
C ARG A 675 -26.68 36.59 -7.21
N ASP A 676 -27.06 37.17 -6.08
CA ASP A 676 -28.06 38.23 -6.03
C ASP A 676 -27.45 39.55 -6.52
N SER A 677 -28.30 40.47 -7.00
CA SER A 677 -27.87 41.80 -7.44
C SER A 677 -27.21 42.59 -6.31
N LYS A 678 -26.36 43.55 -6.67
CA LYS A 678 -25.67 44.45 -5.74
C LYS A 678 -25.75 45.88 -6.24
N GLU A 679 -26.24 46.78 -5.40
CA GLU A 679 -26.24 48.21 -5.66
C GLU A 679 -25.74 48.98 -4.43
N GLY A 680 -25.39 50.25 -4.63
CA GLY A 680 -24.98 51.14 -3.55
C GLY A 680 -24.59 52.52 -4.06
N THR A 681 -24.76 53.55 -3.21
CA THR A 681 -24.50 54.94 -3.55
C THR A 681 -23.05 55.34 -3.21
N LEU A 682 -22.36 55.97 -4.16
CA LEU A 682 -21.04 56.56 -3.95
C LEU A 682 -21.18 58.05 -3.60
N ARG A 683 -20.78 58.43 -2.38
CA ARG A 683 -20.92 59.80 -1.85
C ARG A 683 -19.60 60.57 -1.76
N THR A 684 -18.51 59.89 -1.43
CA THR A 684 -17.21 60.53 -1.18
C THR A 684 -16.57 60.99 -2.49
N PRO A 685 -16.13 62.25 -2.62
CA PRO A 685 -15.37 62.70 -3.79
C PRO A 685 -14.05 61.95 -3.96
N GLY A 686 -13.57 61.89 -5.20
CA GLY A 686 -12.26 61.33 -5.54
C GLY A 686 -12.27 60.46 -6.79
N GLU A 687 -11.11 59.91 -7.09
CA GLU A 687 -10.86 58.97 -8.18
C GLU A 687 -11.17 57.53 -7.71
N TYR A 688 -11.88 56.76 -8.52
CA TYR A 688 -12.41 55.44 -8.18
C TYR A 688 -11.97 54.36 -9.18
N VAL A 689 -11.29 53.34 -8.67
CA VAL A 689 -11.02 52.09 -9.39
C VAL A 689 -11.94 51.01 -8.83
N ALA A 690 -12.81 50.45 -9.67
CA ALA A 690 -13.59 49.27 -9.34
C ALA A 690 -13.08 48.06 -10.14
N THR A 691 -12.67 47.01 -9.44
CA THR A 691 -12.11 45.80 -10.04
C THR A 691 -12.90 44.58 -9.58
N PHE A 692 -13.50 43.88 -10.53
CA PHE A 692 -14.29 42.67 -10.30
C PHE A 692 -13.73 41.48 -11.06
N SER A 693 -13.88 40.28 -10.52
CA SER A 693 -13.47 39.05 -11.19
C SER A 693 -14.42 37.89 -10.91
N THR A 694 -14.60 37.01 -11.90
CA THR A 694 -15.26 35.72 -11.70
C THR A 694 -14.34 34.67 -11.05
N ALA A 695 -13.06 35.01 -10.80
CA ALA A 695 -12.08 34.11 -10.18
C ALA A 695 -12.54 33.60 -8.81
N GLN A 696 -12.59 32.28 -8.66
CA GLN A 696 -12.93 31.61 -7.41
C GLN A 696 -11.67 31.12 -6.67
N THR A 697 -11.79 30.95 -5.35
CA THR A 697 -10.75 30.39 -4.48
C THR A 697 -11.35 29.26 -3.63
N ASP A 698 -10.67 28.12 -3.58
CA ASP A 698 -10.96 27.05 -2.61
C ASP A 698 -9.91 27.03 -1.48
N ALA A 699 -9.99 26.04 -0.60
CA ALA A 699 -9.05 25.87 0.51
C ALA A 699 -7.59 25.62 0.07
N LYS A 700 -7.33 25.41 -1.23
CA LYS A 700 -5.99 25.26 -1.84
C LYS A 700 -5.58 26.52 -2.63
N GLY A 701 -6.30 27.63 -2.49
CA GLY A 701 -6.04 28.90 -3.15
C GLY A 701 -6.90 29.11 -4.40
N LYS A 702 -6.39 29.85 -5.39
CA LYS A 702 -7.12 30.15 -6.63
C LYS A 702 -7.42 28.87 -7.42
N LEU A 703 -8.62 28.76 -7.98
CA LEU A 703 -8.96 27.65 -8.88
C LEU A 703 -8.23 27.80 -10.24
N PRO A 704 -7.87 26.67 -10.89
CA PRO A 704 -7.22 26.66 -12.20
C PRO A 704 -8.21 27.05 -13.31
N GLY A 705 -7.68 27.24 -14.53
CA GLY A 705 -8.49 27.68 -15.66
C GLY A 705 -8.80 29.17 -15.64
N ASP A 706 -9.91 29.51 -16.29
CA ASP A 706 -10.14 30.85 -16.81
C ASP A 706 -11.05 31.70 -15.90
N TYR A 707 -10.89 33.02 -15.99
CA TYR A 707 -11.68 33.98 -15.24
C TYR A 707 -11.69 35.32 -15.98
N ARG A 708 -12.76 36.09 -15.82
CA ARG A 708 -12.84 37.46 -16.32
C ARG A 708 -12.32 38.43 -15.27
N VAL A 709 -11.82 39.59 -15.72
CA VAL A 709 -11.56 40.75 -14.87
C VAL A 709 -12.23 41.96 -15.53
N PHE A 710 -13.09 42.64 -14.80
CA PHE A 710 -13.72 43.88 -15.21
C PHE A 710 -13.11 45.00 -14.38
N THR A 711 -12.58 46.03 -15.05
CA THR A 711 -11.96 47.18 -14.38
C THR A 711 -12.63 48.46 -14.89
N TYR A 712 -13.19 49.23 -13.97
CA TYR A 712 -13.78 50.54 -14.23
C TYR A 712 -12.93 51.60 -13.55
N HIS A 713 -12.62 52.68 -14.28
CA HIS A 713 -11.97 53.86 -13.73
C HIS A 713 -12.84 55.08 -14.00
N PHE A 714 -13.21 55.81 -12.96
CA PHE A 714 -14.10 56.95 -13.00
C PHE A 714 -13.82 57.90 -11.83
N ASN A 715 -14.36 59.11 -11.87
CA ASN A 715 -14.30 60.08 -10.78
C ASN A 715 -15.69 60.37 -10.22
N VAL A 716 -15.75 60.68 -8.93
CA VAL A 716 -16.93 61.18 -8.24
C VAL A 716 -16.61 62.55 -7.67
N ILE A 717 -17.46 63.55 -7.89
CA ILE A 717 -17.35 64.87 -7.25
C ILE A 717 -18.36 65.03 -6.11
N GLU A 718 -18.32 66.15 -5.39
CA GLU A 718 -19.20 66.40 -4.24
C GLU A 718 -20.67 66.57 -4.65
N GLU A 719 -21.58 66.05 -3.83
CA GLU A 719 -23.02 66.08 -4.04
C GLU A 719 -23.53 67.53 -4.12
N GLY A 720 -24.26 67.88 -5.19
CA GLY A 720 -24.68 69.26 -5.46
C GLY A 720 -23.63 70.13 -6.16
N THR A 721 -22.38 69.69 -6.32
CA THR A 721 -21.33 70.45 -7.05
C THR A 721 -21.28 70.18 -8.55
N ALA A 722 -22.19 69.36 -9.07
CA ALA A 722 -22.35 69.18 -10.51
C ALA A 722 -22.66 70.53 -11.18
N PRO A 723 -21.77 71.03 -12.07
CA PRO A 723 -22.05 72.27 -12.77
C PRO A 723 -23.29 72.07 -13.65
N GLY A 724 -24.29 72.95 -13.48
CA GLY A 724 -25.58 72.88 -14.18
C GLY A 724 -25.39 72.78 -15.70
N PRO A 725 -26.28 72.04 -16.39
CA PRO A 725 -26.02 71.25 -17.61
C PRO A 725 -24.94 71.85 -18.52
N VAL A 726 -23.69 71.46 -18.26
CA VAL A 726 -22.55 71.94 -19.05
C VAL A 726 -22.61 71.27 -20.41
N ASN A 727 -23.12 72.02 -21.38
CA ASN A 727 -23.05 71.68 -22.78
C ASN A 727 -21.57 71.70 -23.20
N ASN A 728 -20.86 70.58 -22.99
CA ASN A 728 -19.42 70.47 -23.25
C ASN A 728 -19.17 70.37 -24.75
N LYS A 729 -19.33 71.53 -25.38
CA LYS A 729 -19.16 71.83 -26.80
C LYS A 729 -17.78 71.43 -27.31
N LYS A 730 -16.76 71.40 -26.44
CA LYS A 730 -15.40 70.94 -26.75
C LYS A 730 -15.35 69.42 -26.86
N ALA A 731 -15.82 68.66 -25.86
CA ALA A 731 -15.89 67.20 -25.95
C ALA A 731 -16.77 66.71 -27.12
N LEU A 732 -17.84 67.43 -27.45
CA LEU A 732 -18.65 67.20 -28.65
C LEU A 732 -17.88 67.47 -29.96
N TYR A 733 -17.07 68.54 -30.01
CA TYR A 733 -16.18 68.81 -31.15
C TYR A 733 -15.07 67.75 -31.29
N ASP A 734 -14.42 67.39 -30.20
CA ASP A 734 -13.29 66.46 -30.19
C ASP A 734 -13.73 65.03 -30.54
N TYR A 735 -14.90 64.60 -30.06
CA TYR A 735 -15.53 63.33 -30.46
C TYR A 735 -15.88 63.32 -31.96
N ALA A 736 -16.44 64.42 -32.48
CA ALA A 736 -16.75 64.58 -33.90
C ALA A 736 -15.51 64.64 -34.81
N GLN A 737 -14.31 64.85 -34.27
CA GLN A 737 -13.04 64.81 -35.01
C GLN A 737 -12.28 63.47 -34.89
N THR A 738 -12.58 62.64 -33.89
CA THR A 738 -11.75 61.45 -33.56
C THR A 738 -12.40 60.10 -33.85
N SER A 739 -13.71 60.04 -34.09
CA SER A 739 -14.45 58.78 -34.34
C SER A 739 -15.25 58.79 -35.65
N MET A 740 -14.60 58.56 -36.79
CA MET A 740 -15.23 58.63 -38.12
C MET A 740 -16.09 57.41 -38.54
N SER A 741 -16.22 56.35 -37.73
CA SER A 741 -16.99 55.15 -38.10
C SER A 741 -18.43 55.12 -37.55
N ASP A 742 -18.62 55.39 -36.25
CA ASP A 742 -19.82 54.97 -35.53
C ASP A 742 -20.48 56.06 -34.66
N SER A 743 -20.89 57.18 -35.26
CA SER A 743 -22.21 57.82 -35.02
C SER A 743 -22.37 59.16 -35.74
N TYR A 744 -23.34 59.26 -36.65
CA TYR A 744 -23.82 60.53 -37.17
C TYR A 744 -24.92 61.08 -36.25
N PRO A 745 -24.84 62.34 -35.80
CA PRO A 745 -26.02 63.18 -35.71
C PRO A 745 -26.48 63.47 -37.15
N MET A 746 -27.69 63.05 -37.52
CA MET A 746 -28.26 63.39 -38.83
C MET A 746 -28.79 64.82 -38.81
N TYR A 747 -27.92 65.79 -39.11
CA TYR A 747 -28.35 67.17 -39.32
C TYR A 747 -29.12 67.31 -40.63
N TYR A 748 -30.20 68.09 -40.59
CA TYR A 748 -30.95 68.48 -41.78
C TYR A 748 -30.49 69.87 -42.23
N GLY A 749 -30.03 69.97 -43.47
CA GLY A 749 -29.44 71.19 -44.02
C GLY A 749 -30.41 71.95 -44.92
N LEU A 750 -30.89 73.11 -44.48
CA LEU A 750 -31.66 74.04 -45.31
C LEU A 750 -30.70 75.03 -45.96
N THR A 751 -30.71 75.16 -47.29
CA THR A 751 -29.75 75.99 -48.03
C THR A 751 -30.45 76.99 -48.94
N TYR A 752 -30.10 78.27 -48.82
CA TYR A 752 -30.69 79.36 -49.60
C TYR A 752 -29.64 80.39 -50.05
N PRO A 753 -29.82 81.04 -51.22
CA PRO A 753 -28.85 81.97 -51.77
C PRO A 753 -28.78 83.28 -50.98
N SER A 754 -27.56 83.73 -50.70
CA SER A 754 -27.28 85.05 -50.12
C SER A 754 -27.35 86.17 -51.17
N ALA A 755 -27.88 87.32 -50.76
CA ALA A 755 -27.97 88.54 -51.56
C ALA A 755 -26.61 89.07 -52.08
N THR A 756 -25.47 88.59 -51.54
CA THR A 756 -24.12 89.05 -51.90
C THR A 756 -23.28 88.04 -52.67
N LYS A 757 -23.91 87.02 -53.30
CA LYS A 757 -23.33 85.85 -53.99
C LYS A 757 -22.66 84.83 -53.06
N GLY A 758 -23.26 83.64 -53.01
CA GLY A 758 -22.86 82.50 -52.18
C GLY A 758 -24.11 81.92 -51.50
N ASP A 759 -24.08 80.66 -51.12
CA ASP A 759 -25.22 80.02 -50.46
C ASP A 759 -25.00 79.95 -48.94
N ILE A 760 -26.09 80.10 -48.17
CA ILE A 760 -26.10 79.97 -46.72
C ILE A 760 -26.81 78.65 -46.39
N THR A 761 -26.10 77.73 -45.75
CA THR A 761 -26.68 76.49 -45.20
C THR A 761 -26.86 76.62 -43.68
N LEU A 762 -28.09 76.43 -43.21
CA LEU A 762 -28.43 76.27 -41.80
C LEU A 762 -28.61 74.78 -41.49
N ALA A 763 -28.15 74.34 -40.32
CA ALA A 763 -28.17 72.93 -39.91
C ALA A 763 -29.05 72.75 -38.66
N PHE A 764 -30.04 71.89 -38.77
CA PHE A 764 -31.04 71.61 -37.73
C PHE A 764 -30.83 70.22 -37.12
N LEU A 765 -31.18 70.07 -35.84
CA LEU A 765 -30.91 68.85 -35.05
C LEU A 765 -31.79 67.66 -35.49
N ASP A 766 -32.96 67.95 -36.02
CA ASP A 766 -33.94 67.01 -36.57
C ASP A 766 -34.61 67.62 -37.81
N LYS A 767 -35.49 66.84 -38.45
CA LYS A 767 -36.13 67.22 -39.72
C LYS A 767 -37.23 68.25 -39.53
N ASP A 768 -37.97 68.17 -38.44
CA ASP A 768 -39.21 68.91 -38.28
C ASP A 768 -38.88 70.34 -37.84
N ALA A 769 -37.84 70.53 -37.02
CA ALA A 769 -37.22 71.83 -36.77
C ALA A 769 -36.66 72.53 -38.03
N ALA A 770 -36.24 71.77 -39.06
CA ALA A 770 -35.81 72.34 -40.34
C ALA A 770 -37.00 72.82 -41.18
N LEU A 771 -38.10 72.06 -41.16
CA LEU A 771 -39.34 72.37 -41.85
C LEU A 771 -40.09 73.53 -41.19
N ASP A 772 -40.12 73.58 -39.86
CA ASP A 772 -40.71 74.70 -39.10
C ASP A 772 -39.95 76.00 -39.39
N PHE A 773 -38.62 75.97 -39.47
CA PHE A 773 -37.84 77.14 -39.86
C PHE A 773 -38.06 77.55 -41.33
N GLU A 774 -38.13 76.59 -42.26
CA GLU A 774 -38.50 76.84 -43.66
C GLU A 774 -39.89 77.52 -43.74
N TYR A 775 -40.84 77.05 -42.93
CA TYR A 775 -42.22 77.54 -42.89
C TYR A 775 -42.37 78.92 -42.22
N GLU A 776 -41.58 79.22 -41.18
CA GLU A 776 -41.50 80.58 -40.61
C GLU A 776 -40.82 81.57 -41.56
N TYR A 777 -39.83 81.12 -42.35
CA TYR A 777 -39.06 81.98 -43.26
C TYR A 777 -39.82 82.33 -44.55
N ASP A 778 -40.71 81.46 -45.03
CA ASP A 778 -41.48 81.65 -46.27
C ASP A 778 -42.85 82.33 -46.05
N TYR A 779 -43.20 82.72 -44.81
CA TYR A 779 -44.46 83.43 -44.51
C TYR A 779 -44.37 84.95 -44.81
N PRO A 780 -45.23 85.52 -45.68
CA PRO A 780 -44.78 86.65 -46.52
C PRO A 780 -45.05 88.06 -45.96
N GLN A 781 -44.03 88.93 -46.05
CA GLN A 781 -44.23 90.36 -46.34
C GLN A 781 -43.91 90.69 -47.80
N PHE A 782 -44.88 90.36 -48.66
CA PHE A 782 -45.15 90.90 -50.00
C PHE A 782 -44.17 90.67 -51.18
N GLN A 783 -44.79 90.05 -52.20
CA GLN A 783 -44.61 90.19 -53.65
C GLN A 783 -43.68 89.24 -54.42
N ILE A 784 -44.14 88.95 -55.64
CA ILE A 784 -43.87 87.74 -56.42
C ILE A 784 -43.04 88.07 -57.65
N ILE A 785 -42.00 87.27 -57.92
CA ILE A 785 -41.67 86.72 -59.25
C ILE A 785 -40.90 85.40 -59.05
N SER A 786 -40.95 84.51 -60.04
CA SER A 786 -40.97 83.06 -59.82
C SER A 786 -39.64 82.30 -59.94
N ASN A 787 -39.56 81.19 -59.19
CA ASN A 787 -38.84 79.94 -59.48
C ASN A 787 -37.30 79.95 -59.55
N LEU A 788 -36.65 79.48 -58.47
CA LEU A 788 -36.18 78.08 -58.40
C LEU A 788 -35.79 77.68 -56.96
N MET A 789 -36.31 76.55 -56.46
CA MET A 789 -35.72 75.80 -55.35
C MET A 789 -35.20 74.44 -55.85
N ARG A 790 -34.18 73.88 -55.19
CA ARG A 790 -33.70 72.51 -55.43
C ARG A 790 -33.19 71.82 -54.16
N GLU A 791 -33.71 70.61 -53.96
CA GLU A 791 -33.04 69.43 -53.37
C GLU A 791 -32.43 69.55 -51.96
N VAL A 792 -33.06 68.86 -51.00
CA VAL A 792 -32.45 68.51 -49.71
C VAL A 792 -31.41 67.41 -49.95
N TYR A 793 -30.12 67.72 -49.81
CA TYR A 793 -29.03 66.78 -50.06
C TYR A 793 -28.67 65.91 -48.84
N LYS A 794 -28.25 64.67 -49.11
CA LYS A 794 -27.64 63.74 -48.15
C LYS A 794 -26.23 63.38 -48.63
N PHE A 795 -25.19 63.78 -47.90
CA PHE A 795 -23.80 63.60 -48.30
C PHE A 795 -23.13 62.38 -47.67
N CYS A 796 -22.63 61.46 -48.50
CA CYS A 796 -21.62 60.43 -48.19
C CYS A 796 -20.78 60.19 -49.46
N ASN A 797 -19.47 59.92 -49.36
CA ASN A 797 -18.73 59.26 -50.44
C ASN A 797 -17.42 58.57 -49.98
N LEU A 798 -16.90 57.67 -50.83
CA LEU A 798 -15.87 56.65 -50.49
C LEU A 798 -14.52 56.86 -51.23
N PRO A 799 -13.42 56.17 -50.83
CA PRO A 799 -12.05 56.51 -51.22
C PRO A 799 -11.57 55.88 -52.54
N ALA A 800 -10.45 56.41 -53.05
CA ALA A 800 -9.72 55.86 -54.20
C ALA A 800 -8.66 54.81 -53.76
N LYS A 801 -8.40 53.83 -54.65
CA LYS A 801 -7.39 52.77 -54.45
C LYS A 801 -5.97 53.29 -54.66
N ILE A 802 -5.01 52.69 -53.96
CA ILE A 802 -3.65 52.49 -54.47
C ILE A 802 -3.38 50.98 -54.49
N THR A 803 -2.82 50.50 -55.60
CA THR A 803 -2.29 49.16 -55.77
C THR A 803 -0.79 49.25 -55.92
N ASP A 804 -0.04 48.28 -55.39
CA ASP A 804 1.13 47.81 -56.11
C ASP A 804 1.45 46.34 -55.81
N ASN A 805 2.04 45.66 -56.79
CA ASN A 805 2.51 44.28 -56.68
C ASN A 805 4.01 44.25 -56.96
N TYR A 806 4.77 43.47 -56.18
CA TYR A 806 6.04 42.94 -56.66
C TYR A 806 6.05 41.41 -56.58
N SER A 807 6.73 40.80 -57.54
CA SER A 807 6.81 39.36 -57.73
C SER A 807 8.26 38.91 -57.84
N VAL A 808 8.52 37.63 -57.58
CA VAL A 808 9.37 36.72 -58.40
C VAL A 808 9.37 35.32 -57.77
N ARG A 809 9.72 34.30 -58.56
CA ARG A 809 9.64 32.86 -58.24
C ARG A 809 11.02 32.23 -57.91
N PRO A 810 11.09 30.96 -57.42
CA PRO A 810 12.23 30.46 -56.64
C PRO A 810 13.31 29.72 -57.46
N GLN A 811 14.37 29.27 -56.78
CA GLN A 811 15.32 28.27 -57.29
C GLN A 811 15.51 27.05 -56.36
N LYS A 812 15.97 25.94 -56.95
CA LYS A 812 16.37 24.67 -56.31
C LYS A 812 17.82 24.34 -56.67
N ALA A 813 18.66 23.95 -55.69
CA ALA A 813 19.78 23.00 -55.87
C ALA A 813 20.45 22.64 -54.52
N ARG A 814 21.39 21.68 -54.42
CA ARG A 814 21.35 20.21 -54.67
C ARG A 814 22.71 19.58 -54.23
N ARG A 815 22.73 18.45 -53.49
CA ARG A 815 23.95 17.62 -53.18
C ARG A 815 25.03 18.37 -52.32
N SER A 816 26.12 17.83 -51.74
CA SER A 816 26.67 16.48 -51.37
C SER A 816 27.96 16.70 -50.51
N ALA A 817 28.54 15.78 -49.72
CA ALA A 817 28.12 14.53 -49.05
C ALA A 817 29.30 13.99 -48.15
N SER A 818 29.08 12.89 -47.41
CA SER A 818 30.06 11.88 -46.92
C SER A 818 31.34 12.28 -46.11
N PHE A 819 31.42 11.80 -44.85
CA PHE A 819 32.53 11.01 -44.20
C PHE A 819 34.03 11.47 -44.25
N PRO A 820 34.98 10.94 -43.41
CA PRO A 820 34.91 10.19 -42.13
C PRO A 820 36.01 10.58 -41.05
N PHE A 821 36.18 9.71 -40.03
CA PHE A 821 37.43 9.37 -39.27
C PHE A 821 38.04 10.27 -38.13
N GLN A 822 37.62 9.98 -36.87
CA GLN A 822 38.39 9.34 -35.75
C GLN A 822 39.80 9.81 -35.23
N PHE A 823 40.04 9.50 -33.92
CA PHE A 823 41.33 9.38 -33.17
C PHE A 823 42.02 10.70 -32.68
N LEU A 824 42.75 10.81 -31.54
CA LEU A 824 43.15 9.87 -30.46
C LEU A 824 43.56 10.57 -29.12
N VAL A 825 43.16 10.01 -27.96
CA VAL A 825 43.71 9.98 -26.56
C VAL A 825 44.68 11.08 -26.04
N PHE A 826 44.40 11.59 -24.83
CA PHE A 826 45.33 11.45 -23.68
C PHE A 826 44.59 11.11 -22.36
N VAL A 827 45.30 10.94 -21.24
CA VAL A 827 44.99 9.90 -20.22
C VAL A 827 45.60 10.21 -18.83
N LEU A 828 45.17 9.49 -17.76
CA LEU A 828 45.51 9.60 -16.31
C LEU A 828 44.82 10.79 -15.58
N LEU A 829 44.43 10.78 -14.30
CA LEU A 829 44.39 9.80 -13.16
C LEU A 829 43.11 10.14 -12.29
N PHE A 830 42.74 9.60 -11.12
CA PHE A 830 43.41 8.73 -10.13
C PHE A 830 42.47 7.65 -9.52
N ALA A 831 42.15 7.70 -8.22
CA ALA A 831 41.35 6.72 -7.44
C ALA A 831 40.72 7.42 -6.20
N GLY A 832 39.80 6.83 -5.41
CA GLY A 832 39.18 5.49 -5.43
C GLY A 832 37.77 5.53 -4.81
N SER A 833 37.14 4.47 -4.28
CA SER A 833 37.62 3.10 -3.99
C SER A 833 36.44 2.11 -3.92
N CYS A 834 36.60 0.86 -4.36
CA CYS A 834 35.61 -0.23 -4.20
C CYS A 834 36.20 -1.43 -3.44
N SER A 835 35.34 -2.20 -2.76
CA SER A 835 35.72 -3.38 -1.98
C SER A 835 35.87 -4.66 -2.83
N ILE A 836 36.54 -5.66 -2.26
CA ILE A 836 37.03 -6.87 -2.97
C ILE A 836 35.96 -7.96 -3.17
N GLU A 837 34.79 -7.84 -2.53
CA GLU A 837 33.76 -8.89 -2.48
C GLU A 837 33.06 -9.14 -3.82
N ALA A 838 33.10 -8.19 -4.76
CA ALA A 838 32.46 -8.31 -6.08
C ALA A 838 33.11 -9.38 -7.00
N ILE A 839 34.34 -9.85 -6.70
CA ILE A 839 35.08 -10.78 -7.55
C ILE A 839 34.78 -12.25 -7.23
N ALA A 840 34.40 -12.56 -5.99
CA ALA A 840 34.15 -13.94 -5.55
C ALA A 840 32.91 -14.58 -6.23
N SER A 841 31.87 -13.79 -6.51
CA SER A 841 30.61 -14.26 -7.09
C SER A 841 30.73 -14.63 -8.59
N ALA A 842 31.78 -14.19 -9.28
CA ALA A 842 31.93 -14.37 -10.73
C ALA A 842 32.63 -15.68 -11.15
N ILE A 843 33.21 -16.43 -10.20
CA ILE A 843 34.12 -17.55 -10.50
C ILE A 843 33.44 -18.93 -10.36
N VAL A 844 32.29 -19.01 -9.67
CA VAL A 844 31.57 -20.28 -9.42
C VAL A 844 30.69 -20.71 -10.61
N SER A 845 30.40 -19.82 -11.55
CA SER A 845 29.46 -20.07 -12.67
C SER A 845 30.10 -20.61 -13.96
N LEU A 846 31.33 -21.15 -13.91
CA LEU A 846 32.10 -21.52 -15.11
C LEU A 846 32.85 -22.87 -15.01
N SER A 847 32.37 -23.80 -14.17
CA SER A 847 32.89 -25.17 -14.05
C SER A 847 31.80 -26.23 -14.16
N ALA A 848 30.89 -26.07 -15.14
CA ALA A 848 29.76 -26.98 -15.40
C ALA A 848 29.49 -27.17 -16.91
N TYR A 849 30.54 -27.20 -17.73
CA TYR A 849 30.49 -27.64 -19.14
C TYR A 849 31.87 -28.12 -19.62
N ALA A 850 32.29 -29.29 -19.11
CA ALA A 850 33.44 -30.09 -19.55
C ALA A 850 33.19 -31.55 -19.16
#